data_AF-A0A497H9T7-F1
#
_entry.id   AF-A0A497H9T7-F1
#
_cell.length_a   1.000
_cell.length_b   1.000
_cell.length_c   1.000
_cell.angle_alpha   90.00
_cell.angle_beta   90.00
_cell.angle_gamma   90.00
#
_symmetry.space_group_name_H-M   'P 1'
#
loop_
_entity.id
_entity.type
_entity.pdbx_description
1 polymer ?
#
loop_
_entity_poly.entity_id
_entity_poly.type
_entity_poly.pdbx_seq_one_letter_code
_entity_poly.pdbx_strand_id
1 'polypeptide(L)'
;MKEKNIVRRLMSFTIAAILVLGALAIIPATTVAADTLLTEDFENAAFPPTGWAVYNTVGTNHWYRDYVWHDTDYTHVAAVYWALGDTETWLVTPLISGSAYSNLQLVFNESGNYVSDMDYHGIWISTTGQDPNTYTFVELQSLSPPPDSYGWQQTTVDLSAYAGNDFYLAFRYDGNYADEWYIDDIEITGETGGGPSCPNEVWVDDDYTSSTPGWGYDHFDKIQDGVDAVCNGGTVHVAAGTYHEYLHIVKDDITLQGAGIDQTIIDLDGLIPYWHYAGVSTSYASRGGILITPYGQTAAGGNMPGGDPELIEDVTIKDLTVENAGVNPPLYATGTHTGSDNSATLVDSSQSWTPGELVGYWIHNMDDQGSGGIHAYGQITANTATTVTATLTGGTENDWDNGDHYIITTWEGFYDEDNDGRNDVVGIRVGSGKDVTIENCKVINSGDYGICFGRARRTDSGTRPPSENPIVRNCIVSDNHETGINVAGSTGTVTINNNIVSGNLNPDAPENHAKGICVAGRSNSLLLSGLIANNIVTGNRYYGIEAYRFTDGIIIDNNRVTGHNLHYDAAGIFVSTGWGFSKICRNNIVKNNIVTGNIRGIIAYYAWDCTFENNTVSTDSGTYEPGQAAIKIDHAYNIAVRNNIVSCDGLGIELTSSDTYNCLVTENTVDGAMFAGVYIRSGAY
;
A
#
# COMPACT_ATOMS: atom_id res chain seq x y z
N MET A 1 -36.30 -6.87 -49.35
CA MET A 1 -37.35 -5.85 -49.63
C MET A 1 -38.31 -5.85 -48.46
N LYS A 2 -38.52 -4.82 -47.66
CA LYS A 2 -38.05 -3.43 -47.56
C LYS A 2 -38.26 -3.12 -46.06
N GLU A 3 -37.23 -2.65 -45.36
CA GLU A 3 -37.18 -1.24 -44.94
C GLU A 3 -38.56 -0.60 -44.71
N LYS A 4 -38.96 -0.49 -43.44
CA LYS A 4 -39.56 0.70 -42.81
C LYS A 4 -39.95 0.37 -41.37
N ASN A 5 -38.97 0.38 -40.48
CA ASN A 5 -39.17 0.57 -39.03
C ASN A 5 -38.02 1.39 -38.42
N ILE A 6 -37.50 2.34 -39.20
CA ILE A 6 -36.64 3.42 -38.73
C ILE A 6 -37.43 4.72 -38.91
N VAL A 7 -37.28 5.63 -37.95
CA VAL A 7 -37.92 6.96 -37.79
C VAL A 7 -39.25 6.97 -37.01
N ARG A 8 -39.16 6.79 -35.69
CA ARG A 8 -39.85 7.63 -34.68
C ARG A 8 -39.42 7.23 -33.26
N ARG A 9 -38.27 7.75 -32.82
CA ARG A 9 -37.97 8.13 -31.44
C ARG A 9 -36.63 8.86 -31.43
N LEU A 10 -36.65 10.09 -31.93
CA LEU A 10 -35.63 11.07 -31.63
C LEU A 10 -35.91 11.61 -30.21
N MET A 11 -34.86 11.59 -29.38
CA MET A 11 -34.54 12.53 -28.30
C MET A 11 -35.70 13.04 -27.44
N SER A 12 -35.73 12.57 -26.19
CA SER A 12 -36.07 13.41 -25.04
C SER A 12 -35.43 12.78 -23.80
N PHE A 13 -34.29 13.35 -23.40
CA PHE A 13 -33.83 13.32 -22.02
C PHE A 13 -34.96 13.83 -21.13
N THR A 14 -35.38 13.04 -20.14
CA THR A 14 -36.02 13.62 -18.96
C THR A 14 -35.77 12.70 -17.77
N ILE A 15 -34.97 13.22 -16.86
CA ILE A 15 -34.68 12.72 -15.52
C ILE A 15 -35.99 12.47 -14.78
N ALA A 16 -36.22 11.25 -14.31
CA ALA A 16 -37.28 10.95 -13.35
C ALA A 16 -36.72 11.23 -11.95
N ALA A 17 -36.87 12.47 -11.49
CA ALA A 17 -36.64 12.83 -10.09
C ALA A 17 -37.75 12.22 -9.22
N ILE A 18 -37.36 11.32 -8.32
CA ILE A 18 -38.18 10.90 -7.19
C ILE A 18 -38.25 12.10 -6.23
N LEU A 19 -39.43 12.72 -6.12
CA LEU A 19 -39.71 13.71 -5.08
C LEU A 19 -39.81 12.99 -3.73
N VAL A 20 -38.70 12.86 -3.01
CA VAL A 20 -38.74 12.73 -1.54
C VAL A 20 -38.87 14.15 -0.99
N LEU A 21 -40.07 14.51 -0.54
CA LEU A 21 -40.30 15.68 0.30
C LEU A 21 -39.69 15.41 1.67
N GLY A 22 -38.36 15.54 1.77
CA GLY A 22 -37.67 15.76 3.02
C GLY A 22 -37.73 17.26 3.31
N ALA A 23 -38.42 17.64 4.37
CA ALA A 23 -38.30 18.99 4.91
C ALA A 23 -36.82 19.20 5.29
N LEU A 24 -36.11 20.00 4.50
CA LEU A 24 -34.82 20.53 4.90
C LEU A 24 -35.09 21.44 6.11
N ALA A 25 -34.90 20.91 7.31
CA ALA A 25 -34.57 21.78 8.42
C ALA A 25 -33.25 22.44 8.01
N ILE A 26 -33.29 23.75 7.75
CA ILE A 26 -32.09 24.56 7.81
C ILE A 26 -31.68 24.48 9.28
N ILE A 27 -30.83 23.50 9.60
CA ILE A 27 -30.05 23.53 10.83
C ILE A 27 -29.15 24.75 10.59
N PRO A 28 -29.24 25.82 11.40
CA PRO A 28 -28.24 26.88 11.32
C PRO A 28 -26.90 26.19 11.51
N ALA A 29 -25.92 26.50 10.65
CA ALA A 29 -24.54 26.15 10.94
C ALA A 29 -24.27 26.62 12.38
N THR A 30 -24.10 25.67 13.29
CA THR A 30 -23.59 25.98 14.62
C THR A 30 -22.19 26.47 14.36
N THR A 31 -22.00 27.78 14.43
CA THR A 31 -20.67 28.37 14.56
C THR A 31 -20.08 27.75 15.81
N VAL A 32 -19.13 26.83 15.64
CA VAL A 32 -18.27 26.44 16.75
C VAL A 32 -17.54 27.73 17.11
N ALA A 33 -17.66 28.17 18.37
CA ALA A 33 -16.97 29.37 18.79
C ALA A 33 -15.47 29.05 18.82
N ALA A 34 -14.65 29.90 18.20
CA ALA A 34 -13.20 29.78 18.33
C ALA A 34 -12.81 30.03 19.79
N ASP A 35 -12.00 29.15 20.35
CA ASP A 35 -11.39 29.30 21.66
C ASP A 35 -10.13 30.16 21.53
N THR A 36 -9.89 31.03 22.49
CA THR A 36 -8.65 31.83 22.56
C THR A 36 -7.56 31.05 23.31
N LEU A 37 -6.44 30.78 22.65
CA LEU A 37 -5.28 30.04 23.17
C LEU A 37 -4.24 30.96 23.81
N LEU A 38 -4.08 32.17 23.28
CA LEU A 38 -3.16 33.18 23.80
C LEU A 38 -3.76 34.57 23.57
N THR A 39 -3.68 35.42 24.60
CA THR A 39 -3.90 36.87 24.47
C THR A 39 -2.74 37.62 25.11
N GLU A 40 -2.26 38.68 24.47
CA GLU A 40 -1.31 39.61 25.08
C GLU A 40 -1.61 41.04 24.61
N ASP A 41 -1.90 41.93 25.57
CA ASP A 41 -2.21 43.35 25.37
C ASP A 41 -1.08 44.28 25.83
N PHE A 42 0.04 43.71 26.31
CA PHE A 42 1.23 44.40 26.80
C PHE A 42 1.01 45.43 27.92
N GLU A 43 -0.17 45.50 28.55
CA GLU A 43 -0.49 46.49 29.59
C GLU A 43 0.24 46.23 30.92
N ASN A 44 0.86 45.07 31.06
CA ASN A 44 1.60 44.71 32.26
C ASN A 44 2.93 45.46 32.38
N ALA A 45 3.27 45.84 33.62
CA ALA A 45 4.53 46.48 33.96
C ALA A 45 5.78 45.60 33.69
N ALA A 46 5.65 44.28 33.54
CA ALA A 46 6.76 43.37 33.22
C ALA A 46 6.92 43.16 31.71
N PHE A 47 8.14 43.32 31.20
CA PHE A 47 8.49 43.03 29.80
C PHE A 47 9.81 42.23 29.71
N PRO A 48 9.88 41.17 28.89
CA PRO A 48 8.76 40.57 28.15
C PRO A 48 7.70 40.01 29.12
N PRO A 49 6.44 39.85 28.66
CA PRO A 49 5.39 39.27 29.49
C PRO A 49 5.75 37.86 29.99
N THR A 50 5.01 37.35 30.98
CA THR A 50 5.36 36.06 31.59
C THR A 50 5.33 34.93 30.56
N GLY A 51 6.45 34.21 30.42
CA GLY A 51 6.60 33.11 29.47
C GLY A 51 7.05 33.53 28.07
N TRP A 52 6.97 34.82 27.73
CA TRP A 52 7.57 35.37 26.51
C TRP A 52 9.08 35.57 26.69
N ALA A 53 9.80 35.59 25.58
CA ALA A 53 11.25 35.81 25.58
C ALA A 53 11.67 36.73 24.43
N VAL A 54 12.71 37.53 24.68
CA VAL A 54 13.36 38.36 23.65
C VAL A 54 14.74 37.79 23.37
N TYR A 55 15.04 37.54 22.10
CA TYR A 55 16.34 37.04 21.65
C TYR A 55 16.93 37.98 20.60
N ASN A 56 18.17 38.41 20.82
CA ASN A 56 18.94 39.20 19.86
C ASN A 56 20.00 38.28 19.26
N THR A 57 19.84 37.89 18.01
CA THR A 57 20.77 37.02 17.28
C THR A 57 21.86 37.85 16.60
N VAL A 58 21.55 39.12 16.26
CA VAL A 58 22.51 40.11 15.76
C VAL A 58 22.28 41.48 16.43
N GLY A 59 23.36 42.14 16.83
CA GLY A 59 23.32 43.48 17.43
C GLY A 59 22.92 43.50 18.91
N THR A 60 22.65 44.70 19.44
CA THR A 60 22.21 44.90 20.85
C THR A 60 20.82 45.53 20.97
N ASN A 61 20.23 45.93 19.84
CA ASN A 61 18.86 46.43 19.79
C ASN A 61 17.88 45.28 20.00
N HIS A 62 16.74 45.55 20.63
CA HIS A 62 15.85 44.50 21.12
C HIS A 62 14.41 44.99 21.23
N TRP A 63 13.47 44.05 21.34
CA TRP A 63 12.08 44.34 21.71
C TRP A 63 12.01 44.88 23.14
N TYR A 64 11.20 45.90 23.36
CA TYR A 64 10.88 46.45 24.68
C TYR A 64 9.41 46.89 24.72
N ARG A 65 8.91 47.19 25.93
CA ARG A 65 7.57 47.79 26.08
C ARG A 65 7.64 49.29 25.87
N ASP A 66 6.82 49.81 24.97
CA ASP A 66 6.66 51.25 24.73
C ASP A 66 5.29 51.76 25.18
N TYR A 67 5.10 53.07 25.10
CA TYR A 67 3.88 53.79 25.38
C TYR A 67 3.55 54.71 24.20
N VAL A 68 2.59 54.30 23.38
CA VAL A 68 2.25 54.96 22.12
C VAL A 68 0.75 55.30 22.13
N TRP A 69 0.35 56.31 21.35
CA TRP A 69 -1.07 56.64 21.19
C TRP A 69 -1.75 55.61 20.28
N HIS A 70 -2.63 54.76 20.84
CA HIS A 70 -3.54 53.86 20.12
C HIS A 70 -5.00 54.20 20.52
N ASP A 71 -5.90 54.30 19.55
CA ASP A 71 -7.35 54.63 19.67
C ASP A 71 -7.90 55.08 21.05
N THR A 72 -7.94 56.40 21.28
CA THR A 72 -8.60 57.11 22.41
C THR A 72 -8.20 56.80 23.86
N ASP A 73 -7.39 55.78 24.13
CA ASP A 73 -6.81 55.48 25.44
C ASP A 73 -5.29 55.27 25.34
N TYR A 74 -4.55 55.56 26.40
CA TYR A 74 -3.11 55.34 26.38
C TYR A 74 -2.81 53.85 26.62
N THR A 75 -2.32 53.14 25.60
CA THR A 75 -1.97 51.71 25.68
C THR A 75 -0.46 51.49 25.67
N HIS A 76 -0.02 50.40 26.29
CA HIS A 76 1.34 49.93 26.20
C HIS A 76 1.46 48.91 25.07
N VAL A 77 2.57 48.94 24.34
CA VAL A 77 2.76 48.09 23.14
C VAL A 77 4.12 47.40 23.21
N ALA A 78 4.30 46.31 22.46
CA ALA A 78 5.64 45.80 22.18
C ALA A 78 6.23 46.54 21.00
N ALA A 79 7.48 47.01 21.14
CA ALA A 79 8.12 47.84 20.14
C ALA A 79 9.58 47.49 19.91
N VAL A 80 10.05 47.78 18.71
CA VAL A 80 11.47 47.86 18.34
C VAL A 80 11.69 49.15 17.57
N TYR A 81 12.71 49.92 17.97
CA TYR A 81 13.08 51.16 17.28
C TYR A 81 14.23 50.91 16.31
N TRP A 82 14.40 51.79 15.34
CA TRP A 82 15.62 51.83 14.54
C TRP A 82 16.84 52.05 15.45
N ALA A 83 17.95 51.40 15.09
CA ALA A 83 19.23 51.57 15.75
C ALA A 83 20.37 51.61 14.72
N LEU A 84 21.47 52.27 15.06
CA LEU A 84 22.68 52.23 14.24
C LEU A 84 23.40 50.89 14.43
N GLY A 85 23.66 50.18 13.33
CA GLY A 85 24.26 48.84 13.31
C GLY A 85 23.22 47.75 13.05
N ASP A 86 23.67 46.64 12.46
CA ASP A 86 22.80 45.52 12.09
C ASP A 86 22.09 44.96 13.33
N THR A 87 20.77 44.79 13.21
CA THR A 87 19.88 44.23 14.23
C THR A 87 19.15 43.02 13.65
N GLU A 88 19.08 41.95 14.43
CA GLU A 88 18.15 40.84 14.24
C GLU A 88 17.60 40.46 15.63
N THR A 89 16.32 40.77 15.86
CA THR A 89 15.68 40.61 17.17
C THR A 89 14.32 39.92 17.06
N TRP A 90 14.05 39.04 18.01
CA TRP A 90 12.91 38.13 18.04
C TRP A 90 12.14 38.31 19.34
N LEU A 91 10.83 38.52 19.26
CA LEU A 91 9.91 38.40 20.40
C LEU A 91 9.12 37.11 20.24
N VAL A 92 9.35 36.15 21.15
CA VAL A 92 8.83 34.78 21.05
C VAL A 92 7.80 34.52 22.13
N THR A 93 6.65 33.95 21.74
CA THR A 93 5.56 33.57 22.65
C THR A 93 5.99 32.48 23.64
N PRO A 94 5.22 32.23 24.72
CA PRO A 94 5.27 30.97 25.45
C PRO A 94 4.89 29.78 24.56
N LEU A 95 5.01 28.54 25.08
CA LEU A 95 4.51 27.35 24.40
C LEU A 95 2.98 27.43 24.28
N ILE A 96 2.47 27.40 23.06
CA ILE A 96 1.06 27.39 22.74
C ILE A 96 0.65 25.96 22.42
N SER A 97 -0.41 25.46 23.07
CA SER A 97 -0.91 24.11 22.79
C SER A 97 -1.98 24.13 21.72
N GLY A 98 -1.56 23.92 20.46
CA GLY A 98 -2.46 23.73 19.32
C GLY A 98 -3.01 22.31 19.22
N SER A 99 -2.59 21.40 20.11
CA SER A 99 -2.84 19.95 20.07
C SER A 99 -4.31 19.52 20.02
N ALA A 100 -5.26 20.38 20.42
CA ALA A 100 -6.70 20.07 20.45
C ALA A 100 -7.55 20.94 19.50
N TYR A 101 -6.90 21.71 18.63
CA TYR A 101 -7.51 22.82 17.91
C TYR A 101 -7.31 22.73 16.40
N SER A 102 -8.32 23.19 15.66
CA SER A 102 -8.32 23.39 14.20
C SER A 102 -8.58 24.87 13.86
N ASN A 103 -8.46 25.28 12.61
CA ASN A 103 -8.62 26.68 12.18
C ASN A 103 -7.79 27.66 13.04
N LEU A 104 -6.54 27.27 13.35
CA LEU A 104 -5.67 28.10 14.18
C LEU A 104 -5.34 29.39 13.44
N GLN A 105 -5.44 30.52 14.13
CA GLN A 105 -5.19 31.83 13.54
C GLN A 105 -4.51 32.74 14.56
N LEU A 106 -3.51 33.50 14.09
CA LEU A 106 -2.95 34.65 14.78
C LEU A 106 -3.64 35.92 14.27
N VAL A 107 -4.04 36.78 15.19
CA VAL A 107 -4.48 38.15 14.94
C VAL A 107 -3.67 39.09 15.83
N PHE A 108 -3.20 40.21 15.30
CA PHE A 108 -2.55 41.25 16.08
C PHE A 108 -2.73 42.60 15.41
N ASN A 109 -2.64 43.67 16.18
CA ASN A 109 -2.57 45.03 15.67
C ASN A 109 -1.11 45.45 15.49
N GLU A 110 -0.81 46.14 14.39
CA GLU A 110 0.51 46.69 14.14
C GLU A 110 0.48 48.11 13.60
N SER A 111 1.56 48.83 13.85
CA SER A 111 1.84 50.17 13.36
C SER A 111 3.34 50.33 13.15
N GLY A 112 3.76 51.32 12.38
CA GLY A 112 5.17 51.69 12.30
C GLY A 112 5.43 53.18 12.23
N ASN A 113 6.71 53.52 12.19
CA ASN A 113 7.22 54.86 11.93
C ASN A 113 8.46 54.76 11.06
N TYR A 114 8.63 55.66 10.10
CA TYR A 114 9.69 55.58 9.08
C TYR A 114 9.63 54.31 8.24
N VAL A 115 8.43 53.73 8.05
CA VAL A 115 8.20 52.43 7.40
C VAL A 115 8.68 52.36 5.94
N SER A 116 8.99 53.50 5.30
CA SER A 116 9.64 53.53 3.99
C SER A 116 11.08 53.01 4.01
N ASP A 117 11.70 53.02 5.18
CA ASP A 117 13.06 52.52 5.45
C ASP A 117 13.03 51.11 6.06
N MET A 118 11.88 50.43 6.06
CA MET A 118 11.73 49.06 6.57
C MET A 118 12.62 48.08 5.81
N ASP A 119 13.45 47.35 6.55
CA ASP A 119 14.26 46.26 6.01
C ASP A 119 13.46 44.94 6.03
N TYR A 120 13.06 44.45 7.21
CA TYR A 120 12.29 43.20 7.30
C TYR A 120 11.48 43.05 8.61
N HIS A 121 10.20 42.71 8.45
CA HIS A 121 9.35 42.14 9.51
C HIS A 121 8.83 40.76 9.08
N GLY A 122 8.74 39.82 10.00
CA GLY A 122 8.19 38.50 9.70
C GLY A 122 7.64 37.75 10.89
N ILE A 123 6.70 36.85 10.60
CA ILE A 123 6.15 35.89 11.54
C ILE A 123 6.80 34.53 11.31
N TRP A 124 7.32 33.95 12.37
CA TRP A 124 8.05 32.68 12.35
C TRP A 124 7.52 31.74 13.42
N ILE A 125 7.75 30.44 13.24
CA ILE A 125 7.23 29.41 14.16
C ILE A 125 8.23 28.28 14.39
N SER A 126 8.21 27.71 15.58
CA SER A 126 9.01 26.55 15.97
C SER A 126 8.18 25.56 16.77
N THR A 127 8.29 24.27 16.44
CA THR A 127 7.70 23.15 17.20
C THR A 127 8.73 22.47 18.11
N THR A 128 9.98 22.93 18.09
CA THR A 128 11.11 22.22 18.73
C THR A 128 11.70 22.94 19.93
N GLY A 129 11.47 24.25 20.06
CA GLY A 129 11.89 25.04 21.21
C GLY A 129 11.80 26.54 20.98
N GLN A 130 11.89 27.29 22.08
CA GLN A 130 11.60 28.73 22.12
C GLN A 130 12.77 29.63 21.68
N ASP A 131 14.02 29.15 21.74
CA ASP A 131 15.22 29.95 21.47
C ASP A 131 15.70 29.80 20.01
N PRO A 132 15.61 30.85 19.17
CA PRO A 132 16.04 30.81 17.78
C PRO A 132 17.55 30.63 17.59
N ASN A 133 18.38 30.83 18.63
CA ASN A 133 19.82 30.50 18.56
C ASN A 133 20.09 28.99 18.65
N THR A 134 19.13 28.23 19.16
CA THR A 134 19.28 26.81 19.48
C THR A 134 18.40 25.93 18.61
N TYR A 135 17.18 26.39 18.31
CA TYR A 135 16.14 25.61 17.63
C TYR A 135 15.75 26.23 16.28
N THR A 136 15.26 25.39 15.38
CA THR A 136 14.87 25.82 14.04
C THR A 136 13.52 26.53 14.07
N PHE A 137 13.49 27.75 13.53
CA PHE A 137 12.27 28.46 13.19
C PHE A 137 12.04 28.43 11.68
N VAL A 138 10.79 28.23 11.27
CA VAL A 138 10.34 28.30 9.88
C VAL A 138 9.55 29.60 9.68
N GLU A 139 9.79 30.30 8.57
CA GLU A 139 9.07 31.54 8.24
C GLU A 139 7.65 31.20 7.78
N LEU A 140 6.65 31.83 8.40
CA LEU A 140 5.25 31.73 7.98
C LEU A 140 4.91 32.82 6.97
N GLN A 141 5.32 34.05 7.27
CA GLN A 141 4.95 35.20 6.47
C GLN A 141 5.94 36.35 6.68
N SER A 142 6.52 36.83 5.58
CA SER A 142 7.12 38.16 5.52
C SER A 142 6.02 39.22 5.41
N LEU A 143 6.10 40.27 6.22
CA LEU A 143 5.07 41.31 6.29
C LEU A 143 5.39 42.48 5.34
N SER A 144 4.33 43.15 4.89
CA SER A 144 4.46 44.44 4.19
C SER A 144 4.58 45.58 5.21
N PRO A 145 5.15 46.74 4.83
CA PRO A 145 5.25 47.88 5.73
C PRO A 145 3.90 48.24 6.37
N PRO A 146 3.81 48.34 7.71
CA PRO A 146 2.58 48.73 8.39
C PRO A 146 2.27 50.21 8.15
N PRO A 147 1.09 50.72 8.54
CA PRO A 147 0.78 52.13 8.35
C PRO A 147 1.73 53.01 9.19
N ASP A 148 2.20 54.08 8.55
CA ASP A 148 3.17 55.01 9.12
C ASP A 148 2.52 55.99 10.11
N SER A 149 3.34 56.66 10.92
CA SER A 149 2.90 57.73 11.84
C SER A 149 1.80 57.32 12.80
N TYR A 150 1.94 56.14 13.42
CA TYR A 150 1.00 55.60 14.42
C TYR A 150 -0.38 55.27 13.86
N GLY A 151 -0.46 54.94 12.56
CA GLY A 151 -1.64 54.35 11.96
C GLY A 151 -1.68 52.84 12.26
N TRP A 152 -2.75 52.37 12.88
CA TRP A 152 -2.89 50.97 13.26
C TRP A 152 -3.67 50.17 12.22
N GLN A 153 -3.20 48.95 11.94
CA GLN A 153 -3.92 47.95 11.17
C GLN A 153 -3.95 46.63 11.93
N GLN A 154 -5.00 45.85 11.72
CA GLN A 154 -5.06 44.47 12.20
C GLN A 154 -4.51 43.54 11.11
N THR A 155 -3.58 42.67 11.50
CA THR A 155 -2.96 41.67 10.65
C THR A 155 -3.38 40.28 11.13
N THR A 156 -3.66 39.40 10.16
CA THR A 156 -4.13 38.04 10.39
C THR A 156 -3.22 37.06 9.67
N VAL A 157 -2.78 36.02 10.37
CA VAL A 157 -1.91 34.96 9.84
C VAL A 157 -2.57 33.61 10.10
N ASP A 158 -2.67 32.79 9.06
CA ASP A 158 -3.19 31.42 9.16
C ASP A 158 -2.13 30.50 9.80
N LEU A 159 -2.52 29.81 10.87
CA LEU A 159 -1.67 28.86 11.59
C LEU A 159 -2.20 27.43 11.46
N SER A 160 -3.18 27.18 10.58
CA SER A 160 -3.87 25.89 10.50
C SER A 160 -2.94 24.70 10.21
N ALA A 161 -1.79 24.93 9.56
CA ALA A 161 -0.75 23.91 9.38
C ALA A 161 -0.14 23.38 10.69
N TYR A 162 -0.28 24.13 11.79
CA TYR A 162 0.24 23.78 13.13
C TYR A 162 -0.86 23.29 14.07
N ALA A 163 -2.09 23.12 13.56
CA ALA A 163 -3.16 22.41 14.26
C ALA A 163 -2.68 21.02 14.69
N GLY A 164 -2.98 20.61 15.92
CA GLY A 164 -2.54 19.32 16.44
C GLY A 164 -1.10 19.27 16.97
N ASN A 165 -0.34 20.38 16.92
CA ASN A 165 1.00 20.47 17.49
C ASN A 165 1.08 21.56 18.57
N ASP A 166 2.01 21.38 19.51
CA ASP A 166 2.43 22.48 20.38
C ASP A 166 3.54 23.28 19.67
N PHE A 167 3.50 24.61 19.76
CA PHE A 167 4.41 25.49 19.02
C PHE A 167 4.73 26.78 19.77
N TYR A 168 5.77 27.47 19.29
CA TYR A 168 6.17 28.83 19.66
C TYR A 168 6.10 29.72 18.44
N LEU A 169 5.48 30.89 18.54
CA LEU A 169 5.40 31.88 17.48
C LEU A 169 6.36 33.04 17.79
N ALA A 170 6.95 33.63 16.76
CA ALA A 170 7.91 34.71 16.91
C ALA A 170 7.65 35.86 15.94
N PHE A 171 7.78 37.09 16.46
CA PHE A 171 7.82 38.33 15.70
C PHE A 171 9.28 38.72 15.50
N ARG A 172 9.76 38.67 14.26
CA ARG A 172 11.15 38.95 13.88
C ARG A 172 11.25 40.33 13.24
N TYR A 173 12.22 41.11 13.69
CA TYR A 173 12.62 42.39 13.10
C TYR A 173 14.10 42.34 12.72
N ASP A 174 14.40 42.75 11.48
CA ASP A 174 15.78 43.00 11.04
C ASP A 174 15.90 44.44 10.54
N GLY A 175 17.03 45.09 10.85
CA GLY A 175 17.27 46.43 10.33
C GLY A 175 18.61 47.05 10.72
N ASN A 176 19.06 48.03 9.94
CA ASN A 176 20.20 48.90 10.27
C ASN A 176 19.88 50.35 9.89
N TYR A 177 19.63 51.20 10.89
CA TYR A 177 19.09 52.55 10.67
C TYR A 177 17.80 52.53 9.82
N ALA A 178 16.93 51.56 10.12
CA ALA A 178 15.68 51.26 9.41
C ALA A 178 14.47 51.95 10.07
N ASP A 179 13.34 51.25 10.19
CA ASP A 179 12.07 51.75 10.72
C ASP A 179 11.82 51.39 12.20
N GLU A 180 10.68 51.81 12.73
CA GLU A 180 10.17 51.42 14.05
C GLU A 180 8.92 50.55 13.85
N TRP A 181 8.83 49.44 14.60
CA TRP A 181 7.70 48.53 14.55
C TRP A 181 7.04 48.40 15.91
N TYR A 182 5.71 48.49 15.92
CA TYR A 182 4.87 48.39 17.09
C TYR A 182 3.83 47.31 16.86
N ILE A 183 3.66 46.41 17.82
CA ILE A 183 2.61 45.39 17.83
C ILE A 183 1.84 45.41 19.14
N ASP A 184 0.54 45.13 19.06
CA ASP A 184 -0.38 45.15 20.19
C ASP A 184 -1.54 44.15 19.95
N ASP A 185 -2.34 43.90 21.00
CA ASP A 185 -3.55 43.07 20.96
C ASP A 185 -3.33 41.71 20.27
N ILE A 186 -2.29 40.97 20.71
CA ILE A 186 -1.99 39.65 20.17
C ILE A 186 -3.08 38.68 20.61
N GLU A 187 -3.70 38.00 19.66
CA GLU A 187 -4.66 36.93 19.91
C GLU A 187 -4.35 35.72 19.03
N ILE A 188 -4.31 34.53 19.64
CA ILE A 188 -4.28 33.26 18.92
C ILE A 188 -5.56 32.50 19.25
N THR A 189 -6.31 32.12 18.23
CA THR A 189 -7.57 31.39 18.37
C THR A 189 -7.55 30.06 17.62
N GLY A 190 -8.44 29.14 18.00
CA GLY A 190 -8.68 27.88 17.30
C GLY A 190 -10.00 27.23 17.70
N GLU A 191 -10.58 26.41 16.83
CA GLU A 191 -11.84 25.70 17.09
C GLU A 191 -11.56 24.33 17.74
N THR A 192 -12.17 24.09 18.91
CA THR A 192 -12.07 22.82 19.64
C THR A 192 -12.77 21.69 18.89
N GLY A 193 -12.09 20.56 18.69
CA GLY A 193 -12.70 19.33 18.18
C GLY A 193 -12.36 18.95 16.73
N GLY A 194 -11.45 19.68 16.07
CA GLY A 194 -10.72 19.17 14.91
C GLY A 194 -9.33 18.75 15.35
N GLY A 195 -8.99 17.46 15.30
CA GLY A 195 -7.59 17.02 15.25
C GLY A 195 -6.88 17.63 14.02
N PRO A 196 -5.57 17.40 13.83
CA PRO A 196 -4.82 18.00 12.73
C PRO A 196 -5.62 17.84 11.43
N SER A 197 -5.91 18.95 10.74
CA SER A 197 -6.40 18.86 9.37
C SER A 197 -5.22 18.35 8.56
N CYS A 198 -5.10 17.03 8.48
CA CYS A 198 -4.31 16.40 7.45
C CYS A 198 -4.69 17.04 6.10
N PRO A 199 -3.73 17.25 5.20
CA PRO A 199 -4.06 17.75 3.87
C PRO A 199 -4.90 16.73 3.10
N ASN A 200 -5.84 17.20 2.29
CA ASN A 200 -6.60 16.34 1.37
C ASN A 200 -5.79 15.95 0.13
N GLU A 201 -4.73 16.69 -0.18
CA GLU A 201 -3.81 16.40 -1.27
C GLU A 201 -2.39 16.62 -0.77
N VAL A 202 -1.49 15.69 -1.08
CA VAL A 202 -0.05 15.84 -0.82
C VAL A 202 0.74 15.55 -2.10
N TRP A 203 1.93 16.13 -2.19
CA TRP A 203 2.85 15.97 -3.31
C TRP A 203 4.16 15.36 -2.84
N VAL A 204 4.56 14.30 -3.52
CA VAL A 204 5.80 13.57 -3.26
C VAL A 204 6.70 13.67 -4.48
N ASP A 205 7.93 14.10 -4.28
CA ASP A 205 8.97 14.21 -5.32
C ASP A 205 10.33 13.93 -4.68
N ASP A 206 11.12 13.00 -5.23
CA ASP A 206 12.43 12.64 -4.69
C ASP A 206 13.46 13.79 -4.77
N ASP A 207 13.16 14.85 -5.53
CA ASP A 207 13.93 16.10 -5.58
C ASP A 207 13.49 17.15 -4.53
N TYR A 208 12.42 16.91 -3.76
CA TYR A 208 12.00 17.84 -2.69
C TYR A 208 12.95 17.84 -1.50
N THR A 209 13.02 18.98 -0.82
CA THR A 209 13.86 19.17 0.37
C THR A 209 13.14 20.03 1.39
N SER A 210 13.75 20.24 2.57
CA SER A 210 13.23 21.15 3.60
C SER A 210 13.07 22.61 3.17
N SER A 211 13.57 22.97 1.99
CA SER A 211 13.38 24.30 1.38
C SER A 211 12.15 24.38 0.46
N THR A 212 11.52 23.26 0.12
CA THR A 212 10.28 23.21 -0.67
C THR A 212 9.14 23.85 0.14
N PRO A 213 8.41 24.85 -0.40
CA PRO A 213 7.23 25.38 0.26
C PRO A 213 6.22 24.27 0.56
N GLY A 214 5.70 24.22 1.79
CA GLY A 214 4.80 23.13 2.23
C GLY A 214 5.50 21.88 2.78
N TRP A 215 6.84 21.90 2.86
CA TRP A 215 7.62 20.78 3.38
C TRP A 215 7.16 20.30 4.75
N GLY A 216 6.98 18.97 4.88
CA GLY A 216 6.59 18.32 6.13
C GLY A 216 5.11 18.48 6.48
N TYR A 217 4.33 19.16 5.64
CA TYR A 217 2.88 19.25 5.76
C TYR A 217 2.16 18.64 4.55
N ASP A 218 2.36 19.20 3.35
CA ASP A 218 1.75 18.72 2.10
C ASP A 218 2.78 18.38 1.01
N HIS A 219 4.07 18.61 1.24
CA HIS A 219 5.17 18.23 0.35
C HIS A 219 6.20 17.33 1.06
N PHE A 220 6.59 16.23 0.41
CA PHE A 220 7.48 15.20 0.97
C PHE A 220 8.45 14.64 -0.08
N ASP A 221 9.61 14.13 0.35
CA ASP A 221 10.55 13.40 -0.51
C ASP A 221 10.31 11.88 -0.51
N LYS A 222 9.52 11.39 0.45
CA LYS A 222 9.14 9.98 0.60
C LYS A 222 7.65 9.80 0.44
N ILE A 223 7.27 8.70 -0.20
CA ILE A 223 5.88 8.33 -0.41
C ILE A 223 5.23 7.97 0.91
N GLN A 224 5.91 7.24 1.80
CA GLN A 224 5.35 6.87 3.10
C GLN A 224 5.00 8.11 3.93
N ASP A 225 5.85 9.14 3.93
CA ASP A 225 5.59 10.38 4.68
C ASP A 225 4.32 11.08 4.14
N GLY A 226 4.12 11.08 2.82
CA GLY A 226 2.88 11.57 2.19
C GLY A 226 1.64 10.75 2.56
N VAL A 227 1.75 9.42 2.55
CA VAL A 227 0.69 8.50 3.00
C VAL A 227 0.34 8.74 4.48
N ASP A 228 1.34 8.96 5.32
CA ASP A 228 1.18 9.21 6.76
C ASP A 228 0.59 10.60 7.04
N ALA A 229 0.81 11.58 6.16
CA ALA A 229 0.27 12.93 6.30
C ALA A 229 -1.17 13.08 5.78
N VAL A 230 -1.53 12.48 4.64
CA VAL A 230 -2.80 12.73 3.94
C VAL A 230 -4.05 12.33 4.75
N CYS A 231 -5.17 13.03 4.60
CA CYS A 231 -6.44 12.62 5.20
C CYS A 231 -7.04 11.37 4.54
N ASN A 232 -7.92 10.67 5.27
CA ASN A 232 -8.89 9.77 4.66
C ASN A 232 -9.73 10.56 3.64
N GLY A 233 -9.97 10.00 2.46
CA GLY A 233 -10.57 10.72 1.32
C GLY A 233 -9.56 11.48 0.47
N GLY A 234 -8.29 11.53 0.87
CA GLY A 234 -7.27 12.35 0.23
C GLY A 234 -6.43 11.62 -0.82
N THR A 235 -5.62 12.40 -1.54
CA THR A 235 -4.77 11.92 -2.64
C THR A 235 -3.29 12.19 -2.37
N VAL A 236 -2.47 11.16 -2.56
CA VAL A 236 -1.01 11.26 -2.59
C VAL A 236 -0.58 11.30 -4.05
N HIS A 237 -0.14 12.47 -4.51
CA HIS A 237 0.43 12.67 -5.85
C HIS A 237 1.92 12.39 -5.81
N VAL A 238 2.37 11.36 -6.53
CA VAL A 238 3.79 11.00 -6.61
C VAL A 238 4.31 11.40 -7.99
N ALA A 239 5.37 12.20 -8.00
CA ALA A 239 6.06 12.63 -9.21
C ALA A 239 6.73 11.44 -9.92
N ALA A 240 7.21 11.70 -11.14
CA ALA A 240 8.02 10.73 -11.86
C ALA A 240 9.41 10.67 -11.20
N GLY A 241 9.87 9.48 -10.86
CA GLY A 241 11.07 9.27 -10.05
C GLY A 241 11.22 7.81 -9.67
N THR A 242 12.34 7.47 -9.02
CA THR A 242 12.60 6.12 -8.49
C THR A 242 12.72 6.16 -6.97
N TYR A 243 11.71 5.62 -6.32
CA TYR A 243 11.57 5.58 -4.87
C TYR A 243 12.01 4.23 -4.33
N HIS A 244 12.83 4.24 -3.28
CA HIS A 244 13.45 3.05 -2.69
C HIS A 244 12.92 2.83 -1.28
N GLU A 245 11.63 2.51 -1.19
CA GLU A 245 10.93 2.33 0.09
C GLU A 245 9.78 1.33 -0.02
N TYR A 246 9.54 0.61 1.06
CA TYR A 246 8.34 -0.21 1.23
C TYR A 246 7.21 0.65 1.81
N LEU A 247 5.99 0.46 1.33
CA LEU A 247 4.83 1.25 1.75
C LEU A 247 3.87 0.45 2.64
N HIS A 248 3.36 1.11 3.68
CA HIS A 248 2.24 0.65 4.50
C HIS A 248 1.08 1.64 4.44
N ILE A 249 -0.05 1.17 3.95
CA ILE A 249 -1.29 1.92 3.93
C ILE A 249 -2.24 1.34 4.99
N VAL A 250 -2.57 2.20 5.96
CA VAL A 250 -3.48 1.94 7.09
C VAL A 250 -4.69 2.88 7.10
N LYS A 251 -4.87 3.67 6.05
CA LYS A 251 -5.93 4.68 5.95
C LYS A 251 -6.98 4.27 4.93
N ASP A 252 -8.22 4.64 5.21
CA ASP A 252 -9.36 4.43 4.33
C ASP A 252 -9.47 5.53 3.29
N ASP A 253 -10.09 5.21 2.16
CA ASP A 253 -10.51 6.17 1.12
C ASP A 253 -9.35 7.03 0.60
N ILE A 254 -8.13 6.50 0.53
CA ILE A 254 -6.99 7.23 -0.04
C ILE A 254 -6.71 6.80 -1.48
N THR A 255 -6.22 7.75 -2.28
CA THR A 255 -5.66 7.46 -3.61
C THR A 255 -4.16 7.69 -3.61
N LEU A 256 -3.37 6.65 -3.88
CA LEU A 256 -1.95 6.78 -4.22
C LEU A 256 -1.82 6.80 -5.75
N GLN A 257 -1.40 7.94 -6.29
CA GLN A 257 -1.33 8.16 -7.74
C GLN A 257 0.07 8.58 -8.17
N GLY A 258 0.72 7.74 -8.97
CA GLY A 258 1.95 8.10 -9.67
C GLY A 258 1.72 8.90 -10.96
N ALA A 259 2.82 9.30 -11.61
CA ALA A 259 2.84 9.98 -12.89
C ALA A 259 2.61 9.04 -14.10
N GLY A 260 2.64 7.72 -13.89
CA GLY A 260 2.42 6.69 -14.91
C GLY A 260 3.28 5.43 -14.73
N ILE A 261 2.88 4.35 -15.41
CA ILE A 261 3.71 3.14 -15.56
C ILE A 261 5.07 3.53 -16.15
N ASP A 262 6.14 2.96 -15.59
CA ASP A 262 7.54 3.24 -15.92
C ASP A 262 7.92 4.74 -15.81
N GLN A 263 7.14 5.56 -15.09
CA GLN A 263 7.45 6.96 -14.77
C GLN A 263 7.62 7.17 -13.27
N THR A 264 6.67 6.69 -12.46
CA THR A 264 6.84 6.56 -11.01
C THR A 264 7.17 5.11 -10.71
N ILE A 265 8.37 4.86 -10.20
CA ILE A 265 8.89 3.51 -9.96
C ILE A 265 9.20 3.37 -8.47
N ILE A 266 8.64 2.35 -7.83
CA ILE A 266 9.05 1.87 -6.52
C ILE A 266 9.95 0.66 -6.76
N ASP A 267 11.26 0.86 -6.64
CA ASP A 267 12.27 -0.20 -6.82
C ASP A 267 12.75 -0.69 -5.45
N LEU A 268 12.59 -1.99 -5.23
CA LEU A 268 12.83 -2.64 -3.95
C LEU A 268 14.07 -3.54 -3.96
N ASP A 269 14.85 -3.52 -5.04
CA ASP A 269 16.08 -4.31 -5.15
C ASP A 269 17.08 -3.93 -4.05
N GLY A 270 17.65 -4.93 -3.38
CA GLY A 270 18.67 -4.67 -2.36
C GLY A 270 18.15 -4.06 -1.07
N LEU A 271 16.84 -3.83 -0.94
CA LEU A 271 16.26 -3.28 0.28
C LEU A 271 16.00 -4.37 1.32
N ILE A 272 16.11 -3.98 2.59
CA ILE A 272 15.65 -4.82 3.69
C ILE A 272 14.12 -4.84 3.63
N PRO A 273 13.47 -6.00 3.41
CA PRO A 273 12.02 -6.07 3.39
C PRO A 273 11.45 -5.53 4.69
N TYR A 274 10.48 -4.63 4.60
CA TYR A 274 9.93 -4.02 5.79
C TYR A 274 9.14 -5.04 6.64
N TRP A 275 9.55 -5.18 7.90
CA TRP A 275 8.96 -6.10 8.88
C TRP A 275 8.02 -5.35 9.83
N HIS A 276 6.71 -5.50 9.64
CA HIS A 276 5.70 -4.89 10.50
C HIS A 276 5.51 -5.53 11.88
N TYR A 277 6.27 -6.55 12.22
CA TYR A 277 6.07 -7.35 13.43
C TYR A 277 7.39 -7.65 14.13
N ALA A 278 8.10 -6.63 14.63
CA ALA A 278 9.25 -6.88 15.47
C ALA A 278 8.82 -7.52 16.82
N GLY A 279 9.45 -8.62 17.21
CA GLY A 279 9.26 -9.27 18.51
C GLY A 279 8.09 -10.26 18.62
N VAL A 280 7.41 -10.56 17.52
CA VAL A 280 6.58 -11.78 17.43
C VAL A 280 7.16 -12.66 16.34
N SER A 281 8.07 -13.56 16.75
CA SER A 281 8.58 -14.66 15.93
C SER A 281 7.40 -15.29 15.18
N THR A 282 7.26 -15.15 13.85
CA THR A 282 6.46 -16.07 12.99
C THR A 282 6.21 -15.61 11.54
N SER A 283 6.46 -16.55 10.65
CA SER A 283 5.79 -17.07 9.43
C SER A 283 4.60 -16.42 8.76
N TYR A 284 3.91 -15.49 9.40
CA TYR A 284 2.58 -15.11 8.96
C TYR A 284 2.42 -13.61 8.90
N ALA A 285 3.48 -12.81 8.85
CA ALA A 285 3.33 -11.40 8.56
C ALA A 285 2.88 -11.20 7.09
N SER A 286 1.85 -10.40 6.88
CA SER A 286 1.57 -9.82 5.57
C SER A 286 2.82 -9.05 5.10
N ARG A 287 3.38 -9.36 3.92
CA ARG A 287 4.51 -8.64 3.32
C ARG A 287 4.15 -8.16 1.92
N GLY A 288 4.48 -6.92 1.60
CA GLY A 288 4.24 -6.36 0.28
C GLY A 288 5.21 -5.21 0.04
N GLY A 289 5.63 -5.01 -1.22
CA GLY A 289 6.23 -3.76 -1.68
C GLY A 289 5.34 -2.57 -1.34
N ILE A 290 4.06 -2.70 -1.69
CA ILE A 290 2.97 -1.90 -1.13
C ILE A 290 2.07 -2.83 -0.32
N LEU A 291 1.92 -2.55 0.96
CA LEU A 291 1.11 -3.33 1.88
C LEU A 291 -0.10 -2.51 2.35
N ILE A 292 -1.30 -2.97 2.04
CA ILE A 292 -2.57 -2.36 2.48
C ILE A 292 -3.21 -3.28 3.51
N THR A 293 -3.30 -2.82 4.75
CA THR A 293 -3.84 -3.62 5.87
C THR A 293 -4.02 -2.72 7.10
N PRO A 294 -5.12 -2.86 7.86
CA PRO A 294 -5.28 -2.10 9.11
C PRO A 294 -4.32 -2.61 10.20
N TYR A 295 -3.67 -3.74 9.95
CA TYR A 295 -2.79 -4.41 10.90
C TYR A 295 -1.31 -4.11 10.63
N GLY A 296 -0.70 -3.28 11.48
CA GLY A 296 0.75 -3.02 11.58
C GLY A 296 1.14 -2.64 13.01
N GLN A 297 2.44 -2.63 13.32
CA GLN A 297 2.97 -2.41 14.67
C GLN A 297 2.48 -1.08 15.26
N THR A 298 1.77 -1.13 16.40
CA THR A 298 1.82 -0.02 17.36
C THR A 298 3.20 -0.04 18.00
N ALA A 299 3.89 1.11 18.01
CA ALA A 299 5.17 1.26 18.68
C ALA A 299 5.15 0.64 20.09
N ALA A 300 6.18 -0.12 20.42
CA ALA A 300 6.54 -0.58 21.77
C ALA A 300 5.35 -0.98 22.69
N GLY A 301 4.78 -2.17 22.48
CA GLY A 301 4.00 -2.86 23.52
C GLY A 301 2.59 -2.32 23.79
N GLY A 302 2.08 -1.39 22.98
CA GLY A 302 0.65 -1.12 22.96
C GLY A 302 -0.10 -2.29 22.35
N ASN A 303 -1.12 -2.82 23.02
CA ASN A 303 -2.13 -3.65 22.35
C ASN A 303 -2.59 -2.89 21.10
N MET A 304 -2.59 -3.53 19.92
CA MET A 304 -3.44 -3.08 18.82
C MET A 304 -4.83 -2.83 19.42
N PRO A 305 -5.50 -1.71 19.14
CA PRO A 305 -6.85 -1.49 19.63
C PRO A 305 -7.66 -2.75 19.33
N GLY A 306 -8.09 -3.44 20.38
CA GLY A 306 -8.99 -4.58 20.28
C GLY A 306 -10.39 -4.09 19.94
N GLY A 307 -10.51 -3.31 18.86
CA GLY A 307 -11.74 -3.08 18.13
C GLY A 307 -12.02 -4.29 17.23
N ASP A 308 -13.24 -4.39 16.74
CA ASP A 308 -13.70 -5.44 15.83
C ASP A 308 -12.75 -5.66 14.64
N PRO A 309 -12.79 -6.83 13.95
CA PRO A 309 -11.98 -7.06 12.76
C PRO A 309 -12.25 -6.00 11.69
N GLU A 310 -11.41 -4.97 11.64
CA GLU A 310 -11.51 -3.84 10.72
C GLU A 310 -10.94 -4.21 9.35
N LEU A 311 -11.60 -3.71 8.30
CA LEU A 311 -11.13 -3.73 6.92
C LEU A 311 -10.61 -2.33 6.59
N ILE A 312 -9.58 -2.23 5.76
CA ILE A 312 -9.25 -0.95 5.10
C ILE A 312 -10.13 -0.80 3.88
N GLU A 313 -10.89 0.28 3.80
CA GLU A 313 -11.91 0.48 2.76
C GLU A 313 -11.49 1.51 1.70
N ASP A 314 -11.97 1.34 0.47
CA ASP A 314 -11.96 2.36 -0.59
C ASP A 314 -10.58 2.89 -1.03
N VAL A 315 -9.50 2.13 -0.82
CA VAL A 315 -8.15 2.51 -1.26
C VAL A 315 -7.96 2.29 -2.77
N THR A 316 -7.38 3.28 -3.45
CA THR A 316 -6.97 3.18 -4.86
C THR A 316 -5.45 3.36 -5.02
N ILE A 317 -4.80 2.40 -5.68
CA ILE A 317 -3.40 2.51 -6.14
C ILE A 317 -3.41 2.59 -7.66
N LYS A 318 -2.77 3.62 -8.22
CA LYS A 318 -2.76 3.83 -9.66
C LYS A 318 -1.52 4.51 -10.23
N ASP A 319 -1.31 4.27 -11.52
CA ASP A 319 -0.36 4.99 -12.37
C ASP A 319 1.11 4.88 -11.89
N LEU A 320 1.56 3.69 -11.47
CA LEU A 320 2.93 3.47 -10.98
C LEU A 320 3.47 2.06 -11.30
N THR A 321 4.78 1.87 -11.08
CA THR A 321 5.47 0.58 -11.18
C THR A 321 5.98 0.16 -9.81
N VAL A 322 5.79 -1.11 -9.45
CA VAL A 322 6.43 -1.76 -8.29
C VAL A 322 7.30 -2.88 -8.81
N GLU A 323 8.58 -2.88 -8.48
CA GLU A 323 9.52 -3.89 -8.96
C GLU A 323 10.47 -4.41 -7.88
N ASN A 324 11.00 -5.62 -8.12
CA ASN A 324 12.07 -6.23 -7.35
C ASN A 324 11.76 -6.45 -5.86
N ALA A 325 10.48 -6.59 -5.52
CA ALA A 325 10.05 -6.82 -4.14
C ALA A 325 10.71 -8.09 -3.57
N GLY A 326 11.60 -7.94 -2.59
CA GLY A 326 12.26 -9.08 -1.95
C GLY A 326 13.42 -9.68 -2.76
N VAL A 327 13.86 -9.00 -3.82
CA VAL A 327 15.00 -9.41 -4.64
C VAL A 327 16.30 -8.86 -4.06
N ASN A 328 17.36 -9.68 -4.08
CA ASN A 328 18.70 -9.39 -3.56
C ASN A 328 18.73 -8.75 -2.15
N PRO A 329 17.95 -9.22 -1.16
CA PRO A 329 17.94 -8.59 0.16
C PRO A 329 19.36 -8.59 0.76
N PRO A 330 19.78 -7.55 1.50
CA PRO A 330 21.19 -7.31 1.80
C PRO A 330 21.77 -8.29 2.84
N LEU A 331 22.24 -9.45 2.38
CA LEU A 331 22.81 -10.50 3.25
C LEU A 331 24.16 -10.06 3.84
N TYR A 332 24.39 -10.32 5.12
CA TYR A 332 25.68 -10.02 5.76
C TYR A 332 26.72 -11.10 5.46
N ALA A 333 26.35 -12.38 5.58
CA ALA A 333 27.22 -13.50 5.27
C ALA A 333 26.39 -14.74 4.90
N THR A 334 27.00 -15.66 4.16
CA THR A 334 26.44 -16.99 3.88
C THR A 334 27.54 -18.04 4.02
N GLY A 335 27.16 -19.31 4.18
CA GLY A 335 28.12 -20.41 4.20
C GLY A 335 27.50 -21.75 4.51
N THR A 336 28.34 -22.68 4.96
CA THR A 336 27.93 -24.06 5.27
C THR A 336 28.47 -24.50 6.63
N HIS A 337 27.63 -25.13 7.44
CA HIS A 337 28.04 -25.76 8.69
C HIS A 337 28.97 -26.95 8.40
N THR A 338 30.14 -26.91 9.01
CA THR A 338 31.20 -27.93 8.92
C THR A 338 31.42 -28.66 10.26
N GLY A 339 30.57 -28.37 11.25
CA GLY A 339 30.59 -29.03 12.55
C GLY A 339 29.95 -30.43 12.52
N SER A 340 29.73 -31.02 13.69
CA SER A 340 28.97 -32.26 13.80
C SER A 340 27.47 -32.02 13.68
N ASP A 341 26.75 -33.09 13.37
CA ASP A 341 25.28 -33.16 13.43
C ASP A 341 24.73 -32.81 14.82
N ASN A 342 23.50 -32.31 14.84
CA ASN A 342 22.71 -31.96 16.03
C ASN A 342 23.44 -30.96 16.94
N SER A 343 24.18 -30.04 16.34
CA SER A 343 24.97 -29.04 17.06
C SER A 343 24.13 -27.84 17.46
N ALA A 344 24.23 -27.42 18.72
CA ALA A 344 23.59 -26.20 19.21
C ALA A 344 24.33 -24.91 18.79
N THR A 345 25.41 -25.02 18.00
CA THR A 345 26.28 -23.90 17.59
C THR A 345 26.74 -24.15 16.16
N LEU A 346 26.59 -23.14 15.31
CA LEU A 346 27.14 -23.17 13.96
C LEU A 346 28.67 -23.16 14.03
N VAL A 347 29.31 -24.00 13.22
CA VAL A 347 30.76 -24.05 13.02
C VAL A 347 31.04 -24.02 11.52
N ASP A 348 31.63 -22.93 11.02
CA ASP A 348 32.13 -22.84 9.66
C ASP A 348 33.65 -22.64 9.69
N SER A 349 34.38 -23.73 9.48
CA SER A 349 35.85 -23.76 9.51
C SER A 349 36.50 -23.03 8.33
N SER A 350 35.73 -22.66 7.31
CA SER A 350 36.21 -21.86 6.17
C SER A 350 36.20 -20.36 6.43
N GLN A 351 35.49 -19.91 7.46
CA GLN A 351 35.28 -18.49 7.75
C GLN A 351 36.36 -17.89 8.65
N SER A 352 36.41 -16.56 8.68
CA SER A 352 37.33 -15.81 9.55
C SER A 352 36.69 -14.50 10.02
N TRP A 353 35.57 -14.62 10.74
CA TRP A 353 34.87 -13.48 11.32
C TRP A 353 35.69 -12.77 12.39
N THR A 354 35.46 -11.48 12.60
CA THR A 354 35.95 -10.79 13.79
C THR A 354 35.13 -11.25 15.00
N PRO A 355 35.75 -11.77 16.07
CA PRO A 355 35.02 -12.18 17.27
C PRO A 355 34.16 -11.05 17.84
N GLY A 356 32.86 -11.30 18.02
CA GLY A 356 31.89 -10.34 18.55
C GLY A 356 31.21 -9.44 17.50
N GLU A 357 31.65 -9.43 16.23
CA GLU A 357 31.06 -8.53 15.21
C GLU A 357 29.63 -8.88 14.81
N LEU A 358 29.23 -10.15 14.98
CA LEU A 358 27.92 -10.65 14.56
C LEU A 358 26.87 -10.54 15.68
N VAL A 359 27.26 -10.11 16.89
CA VAL A 359 26.35 -10.05 18.03
C VAL A 359 25.21 -9.07 17.76
N GLY A 360 23.97 -9.55 17.89
CA GLY A 360 22.75 -8.78 17.62
C GLY A 360 22.17 -9.00 16.22
N TYR A 361 22.94 -9.57 15.28
CA TYR A 361 22.43 -10.01 13.98
C TYR A 361 21.63 -11.31 14.11
N TRP A 362 21.03 -11.74 13.01
CA TRP A 362 20.23 -12.95 12.94
C TRP A 362 20.88 -13.97 12.03
N ILE A 363 20.85 -15.22 12.44
CA ILE A 363 21.29 -16.36 11.63
C ILE A 363 20.09 -17.24 11.31
N HIS A 364 20.07 -17.77 10.10
CA HIS A 364 19.04 -18.68 9.59
C HIS A 364 19.70 -19.95 9.07
N ASN A 365 19.20 -21.11 9.48
CA ASN A 365 19.52 -22.42 8.95
C ASN A 365 18.58 -22.71 7.78
N MET A 366 19.13 -22.66 6.57
CA MET A 366 18.37 -22.73 5.31
C MET A 366 17.92 -24.15 4.94
N ASP A 367 18.44 -25.15 5.64
CA ASP A 367 18.08 -26.56 5.40
C ASP A 367 17.13 -27.12 6.46
N ASP A 368 17.00 -26.47 7.62
CA ASP A 368 16.00 -26.81 8.63
C ASP A 368 14.73 -25.96 8.49
N GLN A 369 13.90 -26.35 7.52
CA GLN A 369 12.66 -25.64 7.19
C GLN A 369 11.43 -26.22 7.92
N GLY A 370 10.80 -25.40 8.75
CA GLY A 370 9.52 -25.63 9.41
C GLY A 370 8.30 -25.35 8.54
N SER A 371 7.10 -25.50 9.14
CA SER A 371 5.81 -25.30 8.45
C SER A 371 5.64 -23.87 7.90
N GLY A 372 5.39 -23.75 6.59
CA GLY A 372 5.20 -22.46 5.91
C GLY A 372 6.53 -21.76 5.58
N GLY A 373 7.52 -22.55 5.13
CA GLY A 373 8.79 -22.07 4.60
C GLY A 373 9.74 -21.40 5.61
N ILE A 374 9.56 -21.67 6.91
CA ILE A 374 10.34 -21.04 7.96
C ILE A 374 11.68 -21.75 8.13
N HIS A 375 12.77 -21.10 7.79
CA HIS A 375 14.11 -21.56 8.16
C HIS A 375 14.32 -21.40 9.67
N ALA A 376 14.97 -22.36 10.34
CA ALA A 376 15.27 -22.23 11.76
C ALA A 376 16.18 -21.02 11.98
N TYR A 377 15.82 -20.11 12.88
CA TYR A 377 16.52 -18.84 13.03
C TYR A 377 16.69 -18.43 14.48
N GLY A 378 17.67 -17.56 14.73
CA GLY A 378 17.90 -17.03 16.06
C GLY A 378 18.80 -15.81 16.06
N GLN A 379 18.63 -14.96 17.08
CA GLN A 379 19.52 -13.82 17.27
C GLN A 379 20.88 -14.31 17.78
N ILE A 380 21.95 -13.83 17.16
CA ILE A 380 23.32 -14.16 17.49
C ILE A 380 23.71 -13.48 18.80
N THR A 381 24.07 -14.31 19.78
CA THR A 381 24.48 -13.86 21.12
C THR A 381 26.00 -13.85 21.30
N ALA A 382 26.72 -14.61 20.50
CA ALA A 382 28.18 -14.63 20.45
C ALA A 382 28.67 -15.18 19.11
N ASN A 383 29.84 -14.73 18.66
CA ASN A 383 30.58 -15.35 17.58
C ASN A 383 32.10 -15.33 17.84
N THR A 384 32.80 -16.34 17.32
CA THR A 384 34.26 -16.34 17.18
C THR A 384 34.63 -16.17 15.71
N ALA A 385 35.87 -16.47 15.33
CA ALA A 385 36.28 -16.45 13.93
C ALA A 385 35.60 -17.51 13.05
N THR A 386 35.15 -18.61 13.64
CA THR A 386 34.60 -19.76 12.89
C THR A 386 33.32 -20.33 13.51
N THR A 387 32.75 -19.70 14.53
CA THR A 387 31.58 -20.22 15.23
C THR A 387 30.56 -19.13 15.53
N VAL A 388 29.28 -19.46 15.47
CA VAL A 388 28.15 -18.58 15.82
C VAL A 388 27.24 -19.26 16.83
N THR A 389 26.89 -18.57 17.91
CA THR A 389 25.98 -19.04 18.95
C THR A 389 24.67 -18.25 18.90
N ALA A 390 23.59 -18.94 18.56
CA ALA A 390 22.21 -18.45 18.61
C ALA A 390 21.31 -19.59 19.10
N THR A 391 20.18 -19.26 19.74
CA THR A 391 19.14 -20.24 20.04
C THR A 391 18.16 -20.24 18.88
N LEU A 392 18.15 -21.33 18.10
CA LEU A 392 17.28 -21.44 16.94
C LEU A 392 15.84 -21.79 17.33
N THR A 393 14.89 -21.27 16.54
CA THR A 393 13.47 -21.62 16.59
C THR A 393 12.86 -21.49 15.19
N GLY A 394 11.67 -22.06 14.99
CA GLY A 394 10.92 -21.93 13.73
C GLY A 394 11.08 -23.11 12.75
N GLY A 395 12.20 -23.83 12.82
CA GLY A 395 12.47 -25.04 12.03
C GLY A 395 11.88 -26.31 12.63
N THR A 396 12.08 -27.43 11.94
CA THR A 396 11.65 -28.75 12.40
C THR A 396 12.53 -29.32 13.51
N GLU A 397 13.84 -29.12 13.45
CA GLU A 397 14.82 -29.75 14.36
C GLU A 397 15.49 -28.72 15.29
N ASN A 398 15.60 -27.47 14.82
CA ASN A 398 16.14 -26.28 15.50
C ASN A 398 17.59 -26.44 16.01
N ASP A 399 18.40 -27.19 15.27
CA ASP A 399 19.82 -27.39 15.48
C ASP A 399 20.59 -27.27 14.14
N TRP A 400 21.87 -27.62 14.15
CA TRP A 400 22.75 -27.59 12.98
C TRP A 400 23.28 -28.98 12.65
N ASP A 401 23.05 -29.43 11.42
CA ASP A 401 23.58 -30.65 10.83
C ASP A 401 24.71 -30.40 9.83
N ASN A 402 25.66 -31.34 9.76
CA ASN A 402 26.83 -31.16 8.91
C ASN A 402 26.42 -31.06 7.43
N GLY A 403 26.72 -29.92 6.82
CA GLY A 403 26.29 -29.59 5.46
C GLY A 403 25.16 -28.57 5.39
N ASP A 404 24.56 -28.19 6.52
CA ASP A 404 23.53 -27.15 6.56
C ASP A 404 24.05 -25.82 6.03
N HIS A 405 23.30 -25.21 5.12
CA HIS A 405 23.54 -23.87 4.61
C HIS A 405 22.98 -22.85 5.58
N TYR A 406 23.68 -21.72 5.71
CA TYR A 406 23.22 -20.62 6.54
C TYR A 406 23.34 -19.29 5.83
N ILE A 407 22.50 -18.37 6.27
CA ILE A 407 22.61 -16.95 5.98
C ILE A 407 22.62 -16.15 7.29
N ILE A 408 23.29 -15.01 7.27
CA ILE A 408 23.31 -14.02 8.36
C ILE A 408 22.74 -12.72 7.82
N THR A 409 21.78 -12.16 8.54
CA THR A 409 21.08 -10.91 8.18
C THR A 409 21.14 -9.92 9.33
N THR A 410 21.03 -8.63 9.03
CA THR A 410 20.94 -7.58 10.05
C THR A 410 19.53 -7.40 10.60
N TRP A 411 18.54 -8.14 10.08
CA TRP A 411 17.14 -8.15 10.48
C TRP A 411 16.65 -9.58 10.76
N GLU A 412 15.55 -9.70 11.51
CA GLU A 412 15.04 -10.98 12.04
C GLU A 412 14.62 -12.01 11.00
N GLY A 413 14.26 -11.59 9.80
CA GLY A 413 13.34 -12.38 9.02
C GLY A 413 13.65 -12.42 7.52
N PHE A 414 14.21 -13.54 7.14
CA PHE A 414 14.37 -13.96 5.76
C PHE A 414 13.46 -15.16 5.55
N TYR A 415 12.54 -15.08 4.59
CA TYR A 415 11.67 -16.20 4.23
C TYR A 415 11.86 -16.50 2.77
N ASP A 416 12.05 -17.77 2.52
CA ASP A 416 12.36 -18.30 1.21
C ASP A 416 11.85 -19.74 1.24
N GLU A 417 10.55 -19.92 0.92
CA GLU A 417 9.86 -21.20 1.05
C GLU A 417 10.45 -22.24 0.08
N ASP A 418 11.05 -21.82 -1.04
CA ASP A 418 11.60 -22.68 -2.08
C ASP A 418 13.13 -22.66 -2.20
N ASN A 419 13.81 -21.90 -1.34
CA ASN A 419 15.26 -21.81 -1.22
C ASN A 419 15.94 -21.27 -2.49
N ASP A 420 15.27 -20.35 -3.20
CA ASP A 420 15.76 -19.74 -4.44
C ASP A 420 16.70 -18.53 -4.19
N GLY A 421 16.87 -18.14 -2.93
CA GLY A 421 17.69 -17.02 -2.49
C GLY A 421 16.97 -15.67 -2.53
N ARG A 422 15.67 -15.62 -2.83
CA ARG A 422 14.82 -14.43 -2.75
C ARG A 422 14.06 -14.42 -1.43
N ASN A 423 13.64 -13.24 -1.00
CA ASN A 423 12.69 -13.13 0.09
C ASN A 423 11.29 -13.12 -0.51
N ASP A 424 10.40 -14.01 -0.07
CA ASP A 424 9.02 -14.19 -0.58
C ASP A 424 8.12 -12.98 -0.28
N VAL A 425 8.42 -11.86 -0.92
CA VAL A 425 7.73 -10.59 -0.76
C VAL A 425 6.87 -10.38 -1.99
N VAL A 426 5.59 -10.14 -1.73
CA VAL A 426 4.62 -9.80 -2.76
C VAL A 426 4.90 -8.39 -3.28
N GLY A 427 4.67 -8.12 -4.57
CA GLY A 427 4.75 -6.76 -5.09
C GLY A 427 3.73 -5.82 -4.43
N ILE A 428 2.43 -6.09 -4.62
CA ILE A 428 1.34 -5.37 -3.96
C ILE A 428 0.45 -6.34 -3.17
N ARG A 429 0.32 -6.13 -1.87
CA ARG A 429 -0.45 -6.99 -0.98
C ARG A 429 -1.57 -6.26 -0.27
N VAL A 430 -2.80 -6.70 -0.50
CA VAL A 430 -4.00 -6.28 0.22
C VAL A 430 -4.39 -7.37 1.22
N GLY A 431 -4.13 -7.09 2.49
CA GLY A 431 -4.52 -7.93 3.61
C GLY A 431 -5.69 -7.33 4.36
N SER A 432 -6.87 -7.93 4.26
CA SER A 432 -8.08 -7.43 4.92
C SER A 432 -8.48 -6.03 4.43
N GLY A 433 -8.62 -5.85 3.11
CA GLY A 433 -9.15 -4.62 2.50
C GLY A 433 -10.51 -4.84 1.83
N LYS A 434 -11.31 -3.78 1.70
CA LYS A 434 -12.62 -3.79 1.06
C LYS A 434 -12.69 -2.71 -0.02
N ASP A 435 -13.23 -3.08 -1.18
CA ASP A 435 -13.38 -2.16 -2.33
C ASP A 435 -12.04 -1.54 -2.80
N VAL A 436 -10.93 -2.24 -2.51
CA VAL A 436 -9.57 -1.81 -2.88
C VAL A 436 -9.34 -2.02 -4.38
N THR A 437 -8.89 -0.95 -5.04
CA THR A 437 -8.62 -0.91 -6.47
C THR A 437 -7.14 -0.77 -6.77
N ILE A 438 -6.61 -1.70 -7.58
CA ILE A 438 -5.30 -1.56 -8.23
C ILE A 438 -5.55 -1.31 -9.72
N GLU A 439 -5.20 -0.12 -10.21
CA GLU A 439 -5.49 0.32 -11.58
C GLU A 439 -4.24 0.83 -12.30
N ASN A 440 -4.02 0.41 -13.55
CA ASN A 440 -2.98 0.98 -14.40
C ASN A 440 -1.59 0.97 -13.71
N CYS A 441 -1.31 -0.12 -13.01
CA CYS A 441 -0.02 -0.36 -12.37
C CYS A 441 0.76 -1.45 -13.11
N LYS A 442 2.07 -1.39 -13.01
CA LYS A 442 2.96 -2.49 -13.39
C LYS A 442 3.56 -3.11 -12.13
N VAL A 443 3.52 -4.44 -12.02
CA VAL A 443 4.13 -5.18 -10.90
C VAL A 443 4.99 -6.29 -11.47
N ILE A 444 6.30 -6.23 -11.22
CA ILE A 444 7.27 -7.10 -11.90
C ILE A 444 8.36 -7.63 -10.98
N ASN A 445 8.79 -8.87 -11.22
CA ASN A 445 9.94 -9.48 -10.56
C ASN A 445 9.86 -9.47 -9.02
N SER A 446 8.68 -9.74 -8.47
CA SER A 446 8.51 -9.94 -7.02
C SER A 446 9.01 -11.33 -6.60
N GLY A 447 9.50 -11.45 -5.38
CA GLY A 447 9.95 -12.71 -4.78
C GLY A 447 8.82 -13.71 -4.51
N ASP A 448 7.56 -13.24 -4.39
CA ASP A 448 6.37 -14.09 -4.31
C ASP A 448 5.34 -13.67 -5.38
N TYR A 449 4.07 -13.43 -5.01
CA TYR A 449 3.02 -12.99 -5.92
C TYR A 449 3.28 -11.58 -6.45
N GLY A 450 2.74 -11.28 -7.65
CA GLY A 450 2.70 -9.90 -8.14
C GLY A 450 1.69 -9.06 -7.34
N ILE A 451 0.40 -9.31 -7.55
CA ILE A 451 -0.70 -8.66 -6.82
C ILE A 451 -1.46 -9.72 -6.02
N CYS A 452 -1.57 -9.54 -4.71
CA CYS A 452 -2.22 -10.48 -3.81
C CYS A 452 -3.31 -9.83 -2.97
N PHE A 453 -4.51 -10.44 -2.98
CA PHE A 453 -5.60 -10.12 -2.08
C PHE A 453 -5.92 -11.31 -1.18
N GLY A 454 -6.19 -11.03 0.09
CA GLY A 454 -6.69 -12.04 1.00
C GLY A 454 -6.82 -11.49 2.41
N ARG A 455 -6.72 -12.38 3.39
CA ARG A 455 -6.71 -11.98 4.80
C ARG A 455 -5.33 -11.46 5.18
N ALA A 456 -5.28 -10.43 6.03
CA ALA A 456 -4.07 -10.12 6.75
C ALA A 456 -3.63 -11.35 7.59
N ARG A 457 -2.38 -11.78 7.44
CA ARG A 457 -1.88 -12.97 8.13
C ARG A 457 -1.34 -12.54 9.52
N ARG A 458 -1.54 -13.40 10.53
CA ARG A 458 -0.95 -13.39 11.90
C ARG A 458 -0.99 -14.83 12.43
N THR A 459 -0.23 -15.11 13.49
CA THR A 459 -0.18 -16.36 14.27
C THR A 459 -1.49 -16.82 14.87
N ASP A 460 -2.45 -15.92 15.11
CA ASP A 460 -3.76 -16.29 15.61
C ASP A 460 -4.63 -16.76 14.44
N SER A 461 -4.64 -18.07 14.29
CA SER A 461 -5.50 -18.80 13.37
C SER A 461 -6.97 -18.35 13.47
N GLY A 462 -7.43 -17.51 12.54
CA GLY A 462 -8.85 -17.51 12.14
C GLY A 462 -9.62 -16.20 12.18
N THR A 463 -9.20 -15.19 12.95
CA THR A 463 -10.10 -14.09 13.35
C THR A 463 -10.17 -12.90 12.39
N ARG A 464 -9.14 -12.68 11.56
CA ARG A 464 -9.10 -11.50 10.67
C ARG A 464 -10.08 -11.63 9.49
N PRO A 465 -10.66 -10.51 9.01
CA PRO A 465 -11.65 -10.55 7.94
C PRO A 465 -10.93 -10.77 6.60
N PRO A 466 -11.47 -11.58 5.67
CA PRO A 466 -10.92 -11.69 4.32
C PRO A 466 -11.08 -10.37 3.56
N SER A 467 -10.27 -10.16 2.52
CA SER A 467 -10.53 -9.02 1.63
C SER A 467 -11.88 -9.18 0.91
N GLU A 468 -12.56 -8.06 0.67
CA GLU A 468 -13.88 -7.99 0.06
C GLU A 468 -13.86 -7.11 -1.19
N ASN A 469 -14.61 -7.52 -2.22
CA ASN A 469 -14.72 -6.84 -3.52
C ASN A 469 -13.38 -6.39 -4.17
N PRO A 470 -12.40 -7.30 -4.38
CA PRO A 470 -11.12 -6.92 -5.00
C PRO A 470 -11.27 -6.43 -6.45
N ILE A 471 -10.57 -5.36 -6.81
CA ILE A 471 -10.57 -4.80 -8.16
C ILE A 471 -9.13 -4.69 -8.68
N VAL A 472 -8.83 -5.35 -9.81
CA VAL A 472 -7.55 -5.24 -10.53
C VAL A 472 -7.81 -4.99 -12.01
N ARG A 473 -7.38 -3.85 -12.54
CA ARG A 473 -7.67 -3.48 -13.92
C ARG A 473 -6.58 -2.69 -14.61
N ASN A 474 -6.43 -2.91 -15.91
CA ASN A 474 -5.44 -2.21 -16.73
C ASN A 474 -3.99 -2.42 -16.26
N CYS A 475 -3.71 -3.47 -15.50
CA CYS A 475 -2.38 -3.71 -14.92
C CYS A 475 -1.52 -4.61 -15.82
N ILE A 476 -0.20 -4.46 -15.67
CA ILE A 476 0.82 -5.37 -16.23
C ILE A 476 1.44 -6.12 -15.05
N VAL A 477 1.36 -7.44 -15.02
CA VAL A 477 1.88 -8.25 -13.91
C VAL A 477 2.74 -9.38 -14.47
N SER A 478 4.05 -9.26 -14.36
CA SER A 478 4.95 -10.20 -15.03
C SER A 478 6.15 -10.64 -14.22
N ASP A 479 6.71 -11.79 -14.59
CA ASP A 479 8.02 -12.26 -14.13
C ASP A 479 8.15 -12.36 -12.60
N ASN A 480 7.02 -12.46 -11.90
CA ASN A 480 7.01 -12.70 -10.46
C ASN A 480 7.30 -14.19 -10.22
N HIS A 481 7.90 -14.48 -9.08
CA HIS A 481 8.26 -15.85 -8.76
C HIS A 481 7.00 -16.73 -8.69
N GLU A 482 5.97 -16.25 -8.02
CA GLU A 482 4.72 -17.01 -7.83
C GLU A 482 3.58 -16.57 -8.74
N THR A 483 2.33 -16.73 -8.32
CA THR A 483 1.16 -16.33 -9.11
C THR A 483 1.15 -14.82 -9.39
N GLY A 484 0.89 -14.44 -10.65
CA GLY A 484 0.81 -13.03 -11.05
C GLY A 484 -0.28 -12.27 -10.28
N ILE A 485 -1.55 -12.58 -10.51
CA ILE A 485 -2.68 -12.00 -9.76
C ILE A 485 -3.34 -13.09 -8.91
N ASN A 486 -3.21 -12.99 -7.59
CA ASN A 486 -3.73 -13.96 -6.63
C ASN A 486 -4.81 -13.33 -5.74
N VAL A 487 -6.08 -13.58 -6.05
CA VAL A 487 -7.23 -13.17 -5.22
C VAL A 487 -7.74 -14.39 -4.47
N ALA A 488 -6.98 -14.85 -3.47
CA ALA A 488 -7.24 -16.09 -2.75
C ALA A 488 -7.69 -15.87 -1.31
N GLY A 489 -8.79 -16.53 -0.93
CA GLY A 489 -9.37 -16.39 0.41
C GLY A 489 -10.06 -15.04 0.62
N SER A 490 -10.61 -14.48 -0.46
CA SER A 490 -11.40 -13.24 -0.47
C SER A 490 -12.91 -13.55 -0.50
N THR A 491 -13.76 -12.53 -0.43
CA THR A 491 -15.22 -12.64 -0.49
C THR A 491 -15.84 -11.55 -1.36
N GLY A 492 -17.14 -11.67 -1.65
CA GLY A 492 -17.88 -10.66 -2.40
C GLY A 492 -17.71 -10.78 -3.91
N THR A 493 -17.57 -9.64 -4.60
CA THR A 493 -17.51 -9.57 -6.07
C THR A 493 -16.12 -9.14 -6.55
N VAL A 494 -15.37 -10.06 -7.14
CA VAL A 494 -14.07 -9.77 -7.74
C VAL A 494 -14.21 -9.19 -9.16
N THR A 495 -13.40 -8.19 -9.50
CA THR A 495 -13.26 -7.68 -10.87
C THR A 495 -11.80 -7.71 -11.31
N ILE A 496 -11.46 -8.58 -12.27
CA ILE A 496 -10.14 -8.65 -12.89
C ILE A 496 -10.30 -8.38 -14.39
N ASN A 497 -10.02 -7.16 -14.82
CA ASN A 497 -10.35 -6.72 -16.17
C ASN A 497 -9.20 -6.04 -16.92
N ASN A 498 -8.97 -6.44 -18.17
CA ASN A 498 -8.03 -5.79 -19.08
C ASN A 498 -6.58 -5.76 -18.55
N ASN A 499 -6.12 -6.86 -17.94
CA ASN A 499 -4.75 -7.00 -17.45
C ASN A 499 -3.88 -7.81 -18.43
N ILE A 500 -2.58 -7.54 -18.42
CA ILE A 500 -1.56 -8.38 -19.07
C ILE A 500 -0.83 -9.13 -17.97
N VAL A 501 -0.87 -10.46 -17.98
CA VAL A 501 -0.25 -11.30 -16.95
C VAL A 501 0.65 -12.34 -17.62
N SER A 502 1.96 -12.29 -17.37
CA SER A 502 2.88 -13.12 -18.15
C SER A 502 4.16 -13.51 -17.45
N GLY A 503 4.74 -14.64 -17.85
CA GLY A 503 6.11 -14.99 -17.46
C GLY A 503 6.29 -15.24 -15.95
N ASN A 504 5.21 -15.45 -15.20
CA ASN A 504 5.33 -15.78 -13.80
C ASN A 504 5.77 -17.24 -13.66
N LEU A 505 6.95 -17.44 -13.09
CA LEU A 505 7.71 -18.69 -13.12
C LEU A 505 8.39 -18.92 -11.78
N ASN A 506 8.09 -20.08 -11.18
CA ASN A 506 8.85 -20.63 -10.07
C ASN A 506 9.34 -22.01 -10.52
N PRO A 507 10.55 -22.17 -11.09
CA PRO A 507 10.98 -23.44 -11.67
C PRO A 507 11.11 -24.56 -10.63
N ASP A 508 11.38 -24.21 -9.38
CA ASP A 508 11.73 -25.13 -8.29
C ASP A 508 10.53 -25.49 -7.41
N ALA A 509 9.44 -24.74 -7.46
CA ALA A 509 8.23 -25.04 -6.69
C ALA A 509 7.55 -26.38 -7.05
N PRO A 510 6.80 -26.95 -6.10
CA PRO A 510 5.91 -28.10 -6.34
C PRO A 510 4.76 -27.77 -7.31
N GLU A 511 3.95 -28.79 -7.63
CA GLU A 511 2.77 -28.66 -8.51
C GLU A 511 1.78 -27.60 -8.01
N ASN A 512 1.14 -26.86 -8.92
CA ASN A 512 0.14 -25.79 -8.67
C ASN A 512 0.69 -24.42 -8.22
N HIS A 513 1.95 -24.12 -8.50
CA HIS A 513 2.59 -22.82 -8.25
C HIS A 513 2.79 -22.01 -9.54
N ALA A 514 3.05 -20.71 -9.45
CA ALA A 514 3.31 -19.83 -10.58
C ALA A 514 2.21 -19.83 -11.68
N LYS A 515 0.99 -19.44 -11.28
CA LYS A 515 -0.18 -19.26 -12.17
C LYS A 515 -0.23 -17.84 -12.73
N GLY A 516 -1.01 -17.62 -13.78
CA GLY A 516 -1.34 -16.28 -14.23
C GLY A 516 -2.29 -15.59 -13.26
N ILE A 517 -3.55 -16.01 -13.25
CA ILE A 517 -4.62 -15.44 -12.41
C ILE A 517 -5.24 -16.56 -11.58
N CYS A 518 -5.33 -16.38 -10.27
CA CYS A 518 -6.02 -17.29 -9.36
C CYS A 518 -7.08 -16.52 -8.58
N VAL A 519 -8.32 -17.03 -8.54
CA VAL A 519 -9.38 -16.52 -7.67
C VAL A 519 -9.94 -17.64 -6.81
N ALA A 520 -10.11 -17.38 -5.51
CA ALA A 520 -10.68 -18.33 -4.56
C ALA A 520 -11.46 -17.61 -3.47
N GLY A 521 -12.65 -18.13 -3.15
CA GLY A 521 -13.38 -17.70 -1.97
C GLY A 521 -12.73 -18.19 -0.67
N ARG A 522 -13.31 -17.79 0.47
CA ARG A 522 -12.75 -18.12 1.79
C ARG A 522 -13.33 -19.39 2.40
N SER A 523 -14.65 -19.56 2.32
CA SER A 523 -15.35 -20.68 2.96
C SER A 523 -16.73 -20.88 2.34
N ASN A 524 -17.46 -21.92 2.78
CA ASN A 524 -18.83 -22.18 2.34
C ASN A 524 -19.82 -21.02 2.59
N SER A 525 -19.55 -20.16 3.58
CA SER A 525 -20.36 -18.98 3.89
C SER A 525 -19.79 -17.68 3.32
N LEU A 526 -18.59 -17.73 2.73
CA LEU A 526 -17.83 -16.60 2.23
C LEU A 526 -17.33 -16.96 0.82
N LEU A 527 -18.29 -17.02 -0.10
CA LEU A 527 -18.06 -17.36 -1.50
C LEU A 527 -17.58 -16.13 -2.27
N LEU A 528 -16.85 -16.38 -3.36
CA LEU A 528 -16.42 -15.35 -4.29
C LEU A 528 -17.18 -15.50 -5.61
N SER A 529 -17.65 -14.38 -6.15
CA SER A 529 -18.33 -14.27 -7.45
C SER A 529 -17.71 -13.11 -8.24
N GLY A 530 -18.05 -12.95 -9.52
CA GLY A 530 -17.63 -11.77 -10.28
C GLY A 530 -17.04 -12.07 -11.66
N LEU A 531 -16.13 -11.22 -12.12
CA LEU A 531 -15.70 -11.14 -13.51
C LEU A 531 -14.17 -11.24 -13.65
N ILE A 532 -13.73 -12.12 -14.54
CA ILE A 532 -12.37 -12.17 -15.08
C ILE A 532 -12.49 -11.96 -16.59
N ALA A 533 -12.21 -10.76 -17.08
CA ALA A 533 -12.49 -10.44 -18.48
C ALA A 533 -11.41 -9.63 -19.20
N ASN A 534 -11.32 -9.83 -20.52
CA ASN A 534 -10.45 -9.05 -21.40
C ASN A 534 -8.95 -9.14 -21.03
N ASN A 535 -8.53 -10.16 -20.28
CA ASN A 535 -7.14 -10.31 -19.86
C ASN A 535 -6.33 -11.06 -20.94
N ILE A 536 -5.06 -10.70 -21.06
CA ILE A 536 -4.05 -11.43 -21.83
C ILE A 536 -3.18 -12.16 -20.81
N VAL A 537 -3.24 -13.50 -20.80
CA VAL A 537 -2.52 -14.33 -19.84
C VAL A 537 -1.61 -15.29 -20.58
N THR A 538 -0.30 -15.16 -20.42
CA THR A 538 0.65 -15.88 -21.29
C THR A 538 1.90 -16.40 -20.60
N GLY A 539 2.28 -17.66 -20.90
CA GLY A 539 3.62 -18.17 -20.57
C GLY A 539 3.91 -18.29 -19.08
N ASN A 540 2.88 -18.49 -18.24
CA ASN A 540 3.08 -18.81 -16.82
C ASN A 540 3.36 -20.31 -16.68
N ARG A 541 4.04 -20.72 -15.61
CA ARG A 541 4.51 -22.12 -15.44
C ARG A 541 3.36 -23.13 -15.46
N TYR A 542 2.26 -22.81 -14.78
CA TYR A 542 1.23 -23.80 -14.47
C TYR A 542 -0.13 -23.47 -15.10
N TYR A 543 -1.06 -22.83 -14.37
CA TYR A 543 -2.35 -22.46 -14.94
C TYR A 543 -2.34 -21.03 -15.49
N GLY A 544 -3.05 -20.81 -16.59
CA GLY A 544 -3.36 -19.45 -17.05
C GLY A 544 -4.34 -18.76 -16.10
N ILE A 545 -5.57 -19.24 -16.05
CA ILE A 545 -6.62 -18.72 -15.16
C ILE A 545 -7.21 -19.85 -14.33
N GLU A 546 -7.29 -19.67 -13.03
CA GLU A 546 -7.91 -20.59 -12.10
C GLU A 546 -9.09 -19.93 -11.35
N ALA A 547 -10.28 -20.49 -11.51
CA ALA A 547 -11.39 -20.27 -10.59
C ALA A 547 -11.42 -21.45 -9.60
N TYR A 548 -10.89 -21.20 -8.40
CA TYR A 548 -10.65 -22.21 -7.39
C TYR A 548 -11.77 -22.23 -6.34
N ARG A 549 -11.63 -23.10 -5.32
CA ARG A 549 -12.53 -23.32 -4.18
C ARG A 549 -13.38 -22.11 -3.75
N PHE A 550 -14.59 -22.41 -3.30
CA PHE A 550 -15.54 -21.43 -2.74
C PHE A 550 -15.91 -20.33 -3.75
N THR A 551 -15.99 -20.67 -5.04
CA THR A 551 -16.47 -19.80 -6.09
C THR A 551 -17.89 -20.13 -6.50
N ASP A 552 -18.70 -19.10 -6.69
CA ASP A 552 -20.10 -19.20 -7.09
C ASP A 552 -20.44 -18.08 -8.08
N GLY A 553 -20.48 -18.41 -9.38
CA GLY A 553 -20.81 -17.42 -10.41
C GLY A 553 -19.64 -16.55 -10.86
N ILE A 554 -18.43 -17.09 -10.92
CA ILE A 554 -17.30 -16.47 -11.62
C ILE A 554 -17.54 -16.55 -13.13
N ILE A 555 -17.47 -15.41 -13.80
CA ILE A 555 -17.59 -15.28 -15.25
C ILE A 555 -16.19 -15.02 -15.82
N ILE A 556 -15.66 -15.98 -16.57
CA ILE A 556 -14.40 -15.87 -17.30
C ILE A 556 -14.73 -15.57 -18.76
N ASP A 557 -14.63 -14.31 -19.17
CA ASP A 557 -15.15 -13.81 -20.46
C ASP A 557 -14.12 -13.10 -21.32
N ASN A 558 -14.03 -13.45 -22.60
CA ASN A 558 -13.20 -12.73 -23.58
C ASN A 558 -11.71 -12.58 -23.19
N ASN A 559 -11.13 -13.59 -22.52
CA ASN A 559 -9.71 -13.62 -22.21
C ASN A 559 -8.93 -14.33 -23.31
N ARG A 560 -7.66 -13.95 -23.48
CA ARG A 560 -6.68 -14.65 -24.31
C ARG A 560 -5.68 -15.36 -23.40
N VAL A 561 -5.71 -16.69 -23.38
CA VAL A 561 -4.93 -17.53 -22.46
C VAL A 561 -4.04 -18.49 -23.25
N THR A 562 -2.73 -18.25 -23.28
CA THR A 562 -1.84 -18.96 -24.21
C THR A 562 -0.47 -19.34 -23.65
N GLY A 563 0.10 -20.46 -24.10
CA GLY A 563 1.50 -20.81 -23.80
C GLY A 563 1.74 -21.44 -22.43
N HIS A 564 0.73 -22.07 -21.82
CA HIS A 564 0.86 -22.78 -20.54
C HIS A 564 1.20 -24.26 -20.81
N ASN A 565 2.41 -24.50 -21.30
CA ASN A 565 2.95 -25.81 -21.64
C ASN A 565 4.34 -26.05 -21.02
N LEU A 566 4.63 -25.37 -19.90
CA LEU A 566 5.89 -25.46 -19.16
C LEU A 566 5.86 -26.53 -18.05
N HIS A 567 4.70 -27.12 -17.80
CA HIS A 567 4.53 -28.20 -16.83
C HIS A 567 3.54 -29.25 -17.36
N TYR A 568 3.76 -30.52 -17.05
CA TYR A 568 2.92 -31.64 -17.52
C TYR A 568 1.46 -31.52 -17.05
N ASP A 569 1.21 -30.96 -15.87
CA ASP A 569 -0.13 -30.72 -15.30
C ASP A 569 -0.70 -29.31 -15.54
N ALA A 570 -0.04 -28.50 -16.36
CA ALA A 570 -0.54 -27.17 -16.72
C ALA A 570 -1.88 -27.21 -17.48
N ALA A 571 -2.54 -26.04 -17.54
CA ALA A 571 -3.77 -25.84 -18.28
C ALA A 571 -3.98 -24.35 -18.61
N GLY A 572 -4.73 -24.05 -19.66
CA GLY A 572 -5.18 -22.69 -19.95
C GLY A 572 -6.12 -22.19 -18.86
N ILE A 573 -7.32 -22.77 -18.76
CA ILE A 573 -8.34 -22.38 -17.78
C ILE A 573 -8.71 -23.59 -16.90
N PHE A 574 -8.64 -23.40 -15.59
CA PHE A 574 -8.94 -24.43 -14.60
C PHE A 574 -10.09 -23.98 -13.68
N VAL A 575 -11.19 -24.73 -13.66
CA VAL A 575 -12.34 -24.48 -12.76
C VAL A 575 -12.42 -25.65 -11.79
N SER A 576 -12.10 -25.42 -10.51
CA SER A 576 -11.92 -26.53 -9.57
C SER A 576 -12.17 -26.24 -8.09
N THR A 577 -12.53 -27.29 -7.34
CA THR A 577 -12.50 -27.31 -5.87
C THR A 577 -11.19 -27.88 -5.30
N GLY A 578 -10.25 -28.31 -6.13
CA GLY A 578 -9.13 -29.16 -5.70
C GLY A 578 -9.60 -30.58 -5.34
N TRP A 579 -9.03 -31.17 -4.29
CA TRP A 579 -9.41 -32.52 -3.86
C TRP A 579 -10.74 -32.54 -3.07
N GLY A 580 -11.73 -33.28 -3.58
CA GLY A 580 -12.96 -33.62 -2.87
C GLY A 580 -14.24 -33.18 -3.60
N PHE A 581 -15.17 -34.13 -3.73
CA PHE A 581 -16.46 -33.94 -4.38
C PHE A 581 -17.42 -33.11 -3.51
N SER A 582 -17.30 -31.78 -3.59
CA SER A 582 -18.08 -30.82 -2.79
C SER A 582 -18.62 -29.68 -3.66
N LYS A 583 -19.84 -29.22 -3.39
CA LYS A 583 -20.53 -28.18 -4.18
C LYS A 583 -20.05 -26.76 -3.80
N ILE A 584 -18.75 -26.54 -3.89
CA ILE A 584 -18.09 -25.29 -3.46
C ILE A 584 -17.45 -24.50 -4.61
N CYS A 585 -17.34 -25.08 -5.82
CA CYS A 585 -16.97 -24.37 -7.04
C CYS A 585 -18.10 -24.60 -8.03
N ARG A 586 -18.97 -23.60 -8.21
CA ARG A 586 -20.23 -23.79 -8.92
C ARG A 586 -20.71 -22.59 -9.71
N ASN A 587 -21.66 -22.82 -10.61
CA ASN A 587 -22.31 -21.77 -11.41
C ASN A 587 -21.34 -20.90 -12.22
N ASN A 588 -20.09 -21.35 -12.40
CA ASN A 588 -19.07 -20.59 -13.10
C ASN A 588 -19.28 -20.71 -14.61
N ILE A 589 -18.99 -19.63 -15.34
CA ILE A 589 -19.21 -19.54 -16.78
C ILE A 589 -17.89 -19.17 -17.45
N VAL A 590 -17.40 -20.05 -18.33
CA VAL A 590 -16.22 -19.81 -19.17
C VAL A 590 -16.70 -19.57 -20.59
N LYS A 591 -16.63 -18.32 -21.07
CA LYS A 591 -17.19 -17.96 -22.37
C LYS A 591 -16.35 -17.02 -23.21
N ASN A 592 -16.48 -17.13 -24.52
CA ASN A 592 -15.84 -16.25 -25.51
C ASN A 592 -14.30 -16.16 -25.38
N ASN A 593 -13.64 -17.10 -24.70
CA ASN A 593 -12.19 -17.05 -24.49
C ASN A 593 -11.45 -17.66 -25.68
N ILE A 594 -10.23 -17.16 -25.93
CA ILE A 594 -9.25 -17.74 -26.84
C ILE A 594 -8.20 -18.45 -25.98
N VAL A 595 -8.27 -19.78 -25.91
CA VAL A 595 -7.42 -20.62 -25.05
C VAL A 595 -6.55 -21.51 -25.93
N THR A 596 -5.35 -21.07 -26.28
CA THR A 596 -4.57 -21.71 -27.36
C THR A 596 -3.11 -21.96 -26.99
N GLY A 597 -2.52 -23.04 -27.47
CA GLY A 597 -1.10 -23.34 -27.23
C GLY A 597 -0.80 -23.70 -25.78
N ASN A 598 -1.75 -24.35 -25.10
CA ASN A 598 -1.60 -24.83 -23.72
C ASN A 598 -1.60 -26.37 -23.74
N ILE A 599 -0.94 -27.03 -22.79
CA ILE A 599 -0.94 -28.51 -22.76
C ILE A 599 -2.36 -29.09 -22.57
N ARG A 600 -3.20 -28.37 -21.81
CA ARG A 600 -4.65 -28.60 -21.68
C ARG A 600 -5.37 -27.28 -21.89
N GLY A 601 -6.55 -27.32 -22.50
CA GLY A 601 -7.33 -26.12 -22.77
C GLY A 601 -8.13 -25.66 -21.55
N ILE A 602 -9.36 -26.16 -21.41
CA ILE A 602 -10.29 -25.82 -20.34
C ILE A 602 -10.62 -27.07 -19.51
N ILE A 603 -10.56 -26.98 -18.19
CA ILE A 603 -10.83 -28.11 -17.30
C ILE A 603 -11.90 -27.75 -16.27
N ALA A 604 -12.87 -28.63 -16.11
CA ALA A 604 -13.72 -28.72 -14.92
C ALA A 604 -13.24 -29.90 -14.07
N TYR A 605 -12.77 -29.63 -12.85
CA TYR A 605 -12.34 -30.65 -11.91
C TYR A 605 -13.07 -30.51 -10.58
N TYR A 606 -13.97 -31.45 -10.25
CA TYR A 606 -14.87 -31.33 -9.09
C TYR A 606 -15.82 -30.12 -9.11
N ALA A 607 -16.04 -29.52 -10.28
CA ALA A 607 -16.92 -28.36 -10.46
C ALA A 607 -18.40 -28.75 -10.66
N TRP A 608 -19.31 -27.83 -10.33
CA TRP A 608 -20.75 -28.06 -10.35
C TRP A 608 -21.50 -26.99 -11.15
N ASP A 609 -22.51 -27.37 -11.92
CA ASP A 609 -23.45 -26.43 -12.54
C ASP A 609 -22.74 -25.35 -13.41
N CYS A 610 -21.59 -25.67 -14.00
CA CYS A 610 -20.79 -24.73 -14.79
C CYS A 610 -21.09 -24.82 -16.29
N THR A 611 -20.81 -23.73 -17.02
CA THR A 611 -20.98 -23.66 -18.47
C THR A 611 -19.70 -23.25 -19.17
N PHE A 612 -19.29 -24.00 -20.18
CA PHE A 612 -18.20 -23.67 -21.10
C PHE A 612 -18.79 -23.42 -22.49
N GLU A 613 -18.85 -22.16 -22.92
CA GLU A 613 -19.52 -21.79 -24.17
C GLU A 613 -18.78 -20.80 -25.07
N ASN A 614 -18.91 -20.95 -26.39
CA ASN A 614 -18.35 -20.00 -27.37
C ASN A 614 -16.82 -19.79 -27.26
N ASN A 615 -16.07 -20.73 -26.69
CA ASN A 615 -14.62 -20.61 -26.57
C ASN A 615 -13.94 -21.15 -27.83
N THR A 616 -12.80 -20.55 -28.19
CA THR A 616 -11.86 -21.11 -29.16
C THR A 616 -10.72 -21.76 -28.38
N VAL A 617 -10.62 -23.09 -28.46
CA VAL A 617 -9.69 -23.88 -27.65
C VAL A 617 -8.74 -24.63 -28.57
N SER A 618 -7.43 -24.49 -28.32
CA SER A 618 -6.46 -25.43 -28.85
C SER A 618 -5.39 -25.86 -27.86
N THR A 619 -4.98 -27.13 -27.99
CA THR A 619 -3.88 -27.68 -27.20
C THR A 619 -2.61 -27.81 -28.00
N ASP A 620 -1.51 -27.62 -27.30
CA ASP A 620 -0.15 -27.90 -27.74
C ASP A 620 0.62 -28.44 -26.53
N SER A 621 0.82 -29.76 -26.54
CA SER A 621 1.61 -30.47 -25.53
C SER A 621 3.11 -30.12 -25.59
N GLY A 622 3.56 -29.41 -26.61
CA GLY A 622 4.96 -29.01 -26.76
C GLY A 622 5.86 -30.25 -26.85
N THR A 623 6.74 -30.41 -25.86
CA THR A 623 7.65 -31.57 -25.76
C THR A 623 7.07 -32.73 -24.95
N TYR A 624 5.90 -32.57 -24.33
CA TYR A 624 5.24 -33.64 -23.57
C TYR A 624 4.47 -34.58 -24.50
N GLU A 625 4.13 -35.77 -23.99
CA GLU A 625 3.37 -36.75 -24.76
C GLU A 625 1.98 -36.19 -25.13
N PRO A 626 1.61 -36.19 -26.42
CA PRO A 626 0.27 -35.81 -26.85
C PRO A 626 -0.80 -36.75 -26.28
N GLY A 627 -2.03 -36.24 -26.12
CA GLY A 627 -3.17 -37.05 -25.67
C GLY A 627 -4.00 -36.47 -24.55
N GLN A 628 -3.62 -35.33 -24.00
CA GLN A 628 -4.48 -34.59 -23.10
C GLN A 628 -5.70 -34.02 -23.85
N ALA A 629 -6.78 -33.78 -23.10
CA ALA A 629 -8.00 -33.24 -23.66
C ALA A 629 -7.94 -31.70 -23.75
N ALA A 630 -8.45 -31.15 -24.86
CA ALA A 630 -8.63 -29.72 -25.00
C ALA A 630 -9.72 -29.18 -24.08
N ILE A 631 -10.83 -29.91 -23.92
CA ILE A 631 -11.80 -29.65 -22.85
C ILE A 631 -11.96 -30.91 -22.02
N LYS A 632 -11.65 -30.85 -20.73
CA LYS A 632 -11.72 -32.00 -19.81
C LYS A 632 -12.75 -31.77 -18.70
N ILE A 633 -13.64 -32.73 -18.52
CA ILE A 633 -14.64 -32.77 -17.46
C ILE A 633 -14.36 -34.00 -16.59
N ASP A 634 -13.95 -33.77 -15.34
CA ASP A 634 -13.42 -34.81 -14.46
C ASP A 634 -13.93 -34.65 -13.02
N HIS A 635 -14.57 -35.70 -12.50
CA HIS A 635 -15.34 -35.70 -11.26
C HIS A 635 -16.31 -34.51 -11.15
N ALA A 636 -16.96 -34.11 -12.24
CA ALA A 636 -17.75 -32.87 -12.28
C ALA A 636 -19.24 -33.12 -12.57
N TYR A 637 -20.10 -32.24 -12.06
CA TYR A 637 -21.54 -32.39 -12.12
C TYR A 637 -22.22 -31.29 -12.92
N ASN A 638 -23.17 -31.68 -13.78
CA ASN A 638 -24.04 -30.75 -14.50
C ASN A 638 -23.26 -29.69 -15.29
N ILE A 639 -22.28 -30.13 -16.06
CA ILE A 639 -21.45 -29.24 -16.88
C ILE A 639 -22.03 -29.15 -18.29
N ALA A 640 -22.28 -27.93 -18.76
CA ALA A 640 -22.71 -27.67 -20.13
C ALA A 640 -21.52 -27.22 -20.98
N VAL A 641 -21.19 -27.97 -22.03
CA VAL A 641 -20.13 -27.64 -23.00
C VAL A 641 -20.78 -27.40 -24.36
N ARG A 642 -20.84 -26.16 -24.82
CA ARG A 642 -21.57 -25.82 -26.05
C ARG A 642 -20.96 -24.75 -26.93
N ASN A 643 -21.14 -24.87 -28.25
CA ASN A 643 -20.70 -23.86 -29.22
C ASN A 643 -19.20 -23.53 -29.16
N ASN A 644 -18.35 -24.45 -28.68
CA ASN A 644 -16.91 -24.26 -28.68
C ASN A 644 -16.30 -24.69 -30.01
N ILE A 645 -15.22 -24.02 -30.41
CA ILE A 645 -14.36 -24.41 -31.53
C ILE A 645 -13.10 -25.02 -30.94
N VAL A 646 -12.87 -26.31 -31.20
CA VAL A 646 -11.80 -27.10 -30.58
C VAL A 646 -10.86 -27.66 -31.65
N SER A 647 -9.56 -27.45 -31.46
CA SER A 647 -8.50 -28.12 -32.22
C SER A 647 -7.46 -28.69 -31.27
N CYS A 648 -6.99 -29.91 -31.43
CA CYS A 648 -6.12 -30.51 -30.41
C CYS A 648 -5.18 -31.56 -30.98
N ASP A 649 -4.02 -31.69 -30.34
CA ASP A 649 -3.03 -32.75 -30.55
C ASP A 649 -3.35 -34.05 -29.78
N GLY A 650 -4.45 -34.08 -29.02
CA GLY A 650 -4.88 -35.22 -28.21
C GLY A 650 -6.37 -35.55 -28.36
N LEU A 651 -7.10 -35.45 -27.25
CA LEU A 651 -8.55 -35.61 -27.20
C LEU A 651 -9.23 -34.25 -27.37
N GLY A 652 -10.36 -34.20 -28.09
CA GLY A 652 -11.13 -32.97 -28.21
C GLY A 652 -11.83 -32.61 -26.90
N ILE A 653 -12.94 -33.31 -26.62
CA ILE A 653 -13.71 -33.16 -25.39
C ILE A 653 -13.72 -34.49 -24.64
N GLU A 654 -13.22 -34.51 -23.41
CA GLU A 654 -13.18 -35.71 -22.56
C GLU A 654 -14.09 -35.56 -21.34
N LEU A 655 -14.94 -36.56 -21.11
CA LEU A 655 -15.66 -36.77 -19.85
C LEU A 655 -15.12 -38.03 -19.19
N THR A 656 -14.62 -37.93 -17.97
CA THR A 656 -13.94 -39.03 -17.27
C THR A 656 -14.35 -39.15 -15.81
N SER A 657 -14.06 -40.31 -15.21
CA SER A 657 -14.27 -40.66 -13.80
C SER A 657 -15.73 -41.03 -13.47
N SER A 658 -15.90 -41.90 -12.46
CA SER A 658 -17.21 -42.43 -12.07
C SER A 658 -18.18 -41.38 -11.53
N ASP A 659 -17.63 -40.26 -11.06
CA ASP A 659 -18.37 -39.18 -10.43
C ASP A 659 -18.61 -37.99 -11.37
N THR A 660 -18.33 -38.16 -12.68
CA THR A 660 -18.76 -37.19 -13.69
C THR A 660 -20.14 -37.56 -14.18
N TYR A 661 -21.14 -36.71 -13.94
CA TYR A 661 -22.51 -37.03 -14.35
C TYR A 661 -23.37 -35.82 -14.70
N ASN A 662 -24.42 -36.07 -15.48
CA ASN A 662 -25.40 -35.08 -15.95
C ASN A 662 -24.81 -33.96 -16.82
N CYS A 663 -23.75 -34.24 -17.57
CA CYS A 663 -23.10 -33.25 -18.43
C CYS A 663 -23.75 -33.21 -19.83
N LEU A 664 -23.78 -32.03 -20.44
CA LEU A 664 -24.36 -31.80 -21.77
C LEU A 664 -23.29 -31.30 -22.74
N VAL A 665 -23.04 -32.04 -23.81
CA VAL A 665 -22.12 -31.63 -24.89
C VAL A 665 -22.91 -31.42 -26.17
N THR A 666 -23.01 -30.16 -26.63
CA THR A 666 -23.88 -29.80 -27.78
C THR A 666 -23.25 -28.74 -28.66
N GLU A 667 -23.41 -28.85 -29.99
CA GLU A 667 -23.06 -27.77 -30.94
C GLU A 667 -21.57 -27.37 -30.96
N ASN A 668 -20.67 -28.23 -30.46
CA ASN A 668 -19.22 -27.99 -30.54
C ASN A 668 -18.68 -28.44 -31.89
N THR A 669 -17.72 -27.68 -32.43
CA THR A 669 -16.92 -28.07 -33.58
C THR A 669 -15.58 -28.59 -33.07
N VAL A 670 -15.25 -29.85 -33.38
CA VAL A 670 -13.95 -30.44 -33.03
C VAL A 670 -13.25 -30.86 -34.31
N ASP A 671 -12.05 -30.33 -34.53
CA ASP A 671 -11.22 -30.61 -35.69
C ASP A 671 -9.81 -31.05 -35.29
N GLY A 672 -9.21 -31.93 -36.09
CA GLY A 672 -7.81 -32.35 -35.92
C GLY A 672 -7.50 -33.24 -34.70
N ALA A 673 -8.50 -33.72 -33.95
CA ALA A 673 -8.26 -34.57 -32.77
C ALA A 673 -7.55 -35.89 -33.14
N MET A 674 -6.45 -36.18 -32.44
CA MET A 674 -5.62 -37.37 -32.68
C MET A 674 -6.33 -38.68 -32.30
N PHE A 675 -7.02 -38.69 -31.15
CA PHE A 675 -7.63 -39.91 -30.61
C PHE A 675 -9.15 -39.96 -30.82
N ALA A 676 -9.87 -38.94 -30.35
CA ALA A 676 -11.32 -38.84 -30.49
C ALA A 676 -11.76 -37.38 -30.36
N GLY A 677 -12.77 -37.00 -31.15
CA GLY A 677 -13.36 -35.66 -31.04
C GLY A 677 -14.12 -35.49 -29.72
N VAL A 678 -14.89 -36.51 -29.32
CA VAL A 678 -15.53 -36.60 -28.00
C VAL A 678 -15.29 -37.99 -27.43
N TYR A 679 -14.81 -38.06 -26.19
CA TYR A 679 -14.53 -39.31 -25.49
C TYR A 679 -15.17 -39.33 -24.11
N ILE A 680 -16.05 -40.30 -23.87
CA ILE A 680 -16.73 -40.49 -22.58
C ILE A 680 -16.25 -41.81 -22.01
N ARG A 681 -15.48 -41.76 -20.91
CA ARG A 681 -14.94 -42.97 -20.27
C ARG A 681 -16.02 -43.73 -19.50
N SER A 682 -15.86 -45.05 -19.45
CA SER A 682 -16.72 -45.93 -18.64
C SER A 682 -16.76 -45.45 -17.19
N GLY A 683 -17.95 -45.11 -16.70
CA GLY A 683 -18.17 -44.57 -15.36
C GLY A 683 -18.72 -43.15 -15.35
N ALA A 684 -18.53 -42.36 -16.41
CA ALA A 684 -19.23 -41.09 -16.54
C ALA A 684 -20.69 -41.33 -16.99
N TYR A 685 -21.67 -40.65 -16.38
CA TYR A 685 -23.12 -40.92 -16.54
C TYR A 685 -23.95 -39.76 -17.10
#